data_AF-A0A3E4LWK3-F1
#
_entry.id   AF-A0A3E4LWK3-F1
#
_cell.length_a   1.000
_cell.length_b   1.000
_cell.length_c   1.000
_cell.angle_alpha   90.00
_cell.angle_beta   90.00
_cell.angle_gamma   90.00
#
_symmetry.space_group_name_H-M   'P 1'
#
loop_
_entity.id
_entity.type
_entity.pdbx_description
1 polymer ?
#
loop_
_entity_poly.entity_id
_entity_poly.type
_entity_poly.pdbx_seq_one_letter_code
_entity_poly.pdbx_strand_id
1 'polypeptide(L)'
;MHTVIILNKQSSDLLKDFRFLYKPFVDEGTISFCDWNEAGTDLKSAVPDIYKCIKGKPDWRAIVLNTDSMAVHTSGPVADEKNPFDFPGETVNDTEIPRESNVPMIRLSHMLCGYPAATVKNFEKGFEYYDEKTLKRVRVRESELTEDEVYQLSRRYRDRLKPIYLDVPVSEEVKKAQDELNEKYEFSDNRPQELIFIATRKHKKDEEHIYESWKTQFEMESSNFSSRNKYPNNCRFICSSITNAENSLYMKELTEFWVSVLTLAINRIPASSLQAYRLYKLGMEASEEELERLLNKRLNRMESVYDFVQERMKMKAELSFEEDDILVPEQKIPVHFDGSSGKELYINTSKIGLSRDCPKDELFTWIMEITEKKRQINQFLKAPRRAIDKASQYLKGRAESFFGDEYKMDQFQVEDLEAEIERLETYVLENSTSGLVDEAKFKEQIETVDKKVKKDIVSHIRKSTAVQVGCCLLLVYLLGFVPYWISAAKLGGSQFGSAVVVALAALAVAAAGGIAALFILRYRVRMSMEEYNHVIHTMVNNVNASADEFGKYFTAVCTYMKAQSIRAGIKLKSESISSAQFILRAHKQALKSSIERDEEVAASYGIRRVAEVEKNITSFFHEEKLPKDNALYYYETDKSDVGIPLNEAGDLVRAPYKFVAKLKLEREDLYDEVKGEV
;
A
#
# COMPACT_ATOMS: atom_id res chain seq x y z
N MET A 1 30.07 -17.07 -1.29
CA MET A 1 30.11 -16.70 -2.71
C MET A 1 28.70 -16.56 -3.27
N HIS A 2 28.38 -15.39 -3.79
CA HIS A 2 27.12 -15.12 -4.49
C HIS A 2 27.22 -15.48 -5.97
N THR A 3 26.14 -15.96 -6.59
CA THR A 3 26.14 -16.29 -8.03
C THR A 3 25.13 -15.41 -8.79
N VAL A 4 25.59 -14.74 -9.83
CA VAL A 4 24.73 -14.04 -10.79
C VAL A 4 24.54 -14.93 -12.03
N ILE A 5 23.30 -15.30 -12.33
CA ILE A 5 22.96 -16.04 -13.54
C ILE A 5 22.56 -15.03 -14.61
N ILE A 6 23.35 -14.99 -15.67
CA ILE A 6 23.20 -14.10 -16.82
C ILE A 6 22.53 -14.90 -17.95
N LEU A 7 21.39 -14.43 -18.42
CA LEU A 7 20.51 -15.16 -19.34
C LEU A 7 20.37 -14.40 -20.64
N ASN A 8 20.65 -15.03 -21.78
CA ASN A 8 20.18 -14.46 -23.04
C ASN A 8 18.65 -14.57 -23.15
N LYS A 9 18.07 -13.93 -24.17
CA LYS A 9 16.60 -13.83 -24.32
C LYS A 9 15.92 -15.21 -24.31
N GLN A 10 16.45 -16.16 -25.07
CA GLN A 10 15.88 -17.50 -25.15
C GLN A 10 15.99 -18.26 -23.82
N SER A 11 17.14 -18.17 -23.14
CA SER A 11 17.33 -18.77 -21.80
C SER A 11 16.38 -18.16 -20.78
N SER A 12 16.13 -16.84 -20.86
CA SER A 12 15.21 -16.13 -19.97
C SER A 12 13.76 -16.56 -20.20
N ASP A 13 13.36 -16.77 -21.46
CA ASP A 13 12.05 -17.28 -21.82
C ASP A 13 11.84 -18.73 -21.32
N LEU A 14 12.81 -19.63 -21.54
CA LEU A 14 12.75 -21.01 -21.04
C LEU A 14 12.74 -21.08 -19.51
N LEU A 15 13.49 -20.21 -18.82
CA LEU A 15 13.54 -20.19 -17.37
C LEU A 15 12.19 -19.80 -16.73
N LYS A 16 11.31 -19.07 -17.42
CA LYS A 16 10.02 -18.59 -16.84
C LYS A 16 9.24 -19.75 -16.22
N ASP A 17 9.20 -20.88 -16.89
CA ASP A 17 8.48 -22.08 -16.43
C ASP A 17 9.18 -22.80 -15.29
N PHE A 18 10.48 -22.55 -15.08
CA PHE A 18 11.32 -23.14 -14.04
C PHE A 18 11.71 -22.18 -12.91
N ARG A 19 11.24 -20.92 -12.93
CA ARG A 19 11.52 -19.91 -11.87
C ARG A 19 11.13 -20.38 -10.48
N PHE A 20 10.15 -21.28 -10.38
CA PHE A 20 9.71 -21.86 -9.11
C PHE A 20 10.81 -22.69 -8.41
N LEU A 21 11.78 -23.22 -9.17
CA LEU A 21 12.94 -23.89 -8.59
C LEU A 21 13.87 -22.87 -7.90
N TYR A 22 14.13 -21.74 -8.56
CA TYR A 22 15.13 -20.79 -8.09
C TYR A 22 14.65 -19.85 -6.99
N LYS A 23 13.34 -19.63 -6.85
CA LYS A 23 12.78 -18.62 -5.93
C LYS A 23 13.32 -18.71 -4.49
N PRO A 24 13.38 -19.88 -3.82
CA PRO A 24 13.91 -19.96 -2.46
C PRO A 24 15.36 -19.44 -2.34
N PHE A 25 16.20 -19.72 -3.34
CA PHE A 25 17.60 -19.31 -3.36
C PHE A 25 17.81 -17.85 -3.74
N VAL A 26 16.85 -17.26 -4.47
CA VAL A 26 16.80 -15.82 -4.73
C VAL A 26 16.39 -15.08 -3.46
N ASP A 27 15.39 -15.58 -2.73
CA ASP A 27 14.92 -14.97 -1.48
C ASP A 27 15.97 -15.03 -0.37
N GLU A 28 16.78 -16.10 -0.32
CA GLU A 28 17.95 -16.22 0.56
C GLU A 28 19.12 -15.30 0.14
N GLY A 29 19.07 -14.71 -1.06
CA GLY A 29 20.12 -13.83 -1.60
C GLY A 29 21.35 -14.57 -2.17
N THR A 30 21.31 -15.90 -2.23
CA THR A 30 22.37 -16.77 -2.77
C THR A 30 22.54 -16.59 -4.28
N ILE A 31 21.43 -16.43 -5.01
CA ILE A 31 21.40 -16.29 -6.47
C ILE A 31 20.74 -14.97 -6.87
N SER A 32 21.19 -14.37 -7.97
CA SER A 32 20.51 -13.25 -8.63
C SER A 32 20.52 -13.44 -10.15
N PHE A 33 19.58 -12.83 -10.84
CA PHE A 33 19.42 -12.97 -12.28
C PHE A 33 19.67 -11.63 -12.97
N CYS A 34 20.33 -11.67 -14.13
CA CYS A 34 20.51 -10.54 -15.01
C CYS A 34 20.20 -10.97 -16.44
N ASP A 35 19.41 -10.19 -17.17
CA ASP A 35 19.18 -10.43 -18.59
C ASP A 35 20.39 -9.90 -19.40
N TRP A 36 20.74 -10.63 -20.45
CA TRP A 36 21.82 -10.32 -21.37
C TRP A 36 21.27 -9.89 -22.72
N ASN A 37 21.64 -8.68 -23.11
CA ASN A 37 21.40 -8.13 -24.43
C ASN A 37 22.64 -8.34 -25.32
N GLU A 38 22.55 -9.32 -26.21
CA GLU A 38 23.63 -9.72 -27.12
C GLU A 38 24.06 -8.61 -28.10
N ALA A 39 23.16 -7.68 -28.42
CA ALA A 39 23.46 -6.53 -29.27
C ALA A 39 24.24 -5.42 -28.53
N GLY A 40 24.39 -5.53 -27.20
CA GLY A 40 25.13 -4.57 -26.39
C GLY A 40 26.63 -4.54 -26.73
N THR A 41 27.18 -3.33 -26.78
CA THR A 41 28.60 -3.05 -27.10
C THR A 41 29.39 -2.53 -25.90
N ASP A 42 28.71 -2.20 -24.80
CA ASP A 42 29.29 -1.81 -23.51
C ASP A 42 28.58 -2.57 -22.37
N LEU A 43 29.20 -2.61 -21.20
CA LEU A 43 28.69 -3.38 -20.05
C LEU A 43 27.27 -2.91 -19.63
N LYS A 44 26.99 -1.60 -19.71
CA LYS A 44 25.69 -1.03 -19.33
C LYS A 44 24.57 -1.41 -20.30
N SER A 45 24.85 -1.51 -21.61
CA SER A 45 23.84 -1.98 -22.58
C SER A 45 23.72 -3.50 -22.63
N ALA A 46 24.81 -4.24 -22.39
CA ALA A 46 24.84 -5.69 -22.46
C ALA A 46 24.19 -6.36 -21.23
N VAL A 47 24.49 -5.86 -20.02
CA VAL A 47 23.99 -6.41 -18.75
C VAL A 47 23.62 -5.28 -17.78
N PRO A 48 22.51 -4.54 -18.03
CA PRO A 48 22.20 -3.30 -17.33
C PRO A 48 22.05 -3.45 -15.81
N ASP A 49 21.56 -4.60 -15.34
CA ASP A 49 21.28 -4.85 -13.93
C ASP A 49 22.48 -5.47 -13.15
N ILE A 50 23.64 -5.65 -13.78
CA ILE A 50 24.77 -6.36 -13.15
C ILE A 50 25.22 -5.69 -11.85
N TYR A 51 25.41 -4.37 -11.86
CA TYR A 51 25.83 -3.59 -10.68
C TYR A 51 24.80 -3.62 -9.55
N LYS A 52 23.52 -3.75 -9.89
CA LYS A 52 22.43 -3.92 -8.91
C LYS A 52 22.49 -5.30 -8.26
N CYS A 53 22.79 -6.35 -9.03
CA CYS A 53 22.87 -7.73 -8.54
C CYS A 53 24.05 -7.95 -7.58
N ILE A 54 25.20 -7.31 -7.84
CA ILE A 54 26.44 -7.50 -7.07
C ILE A 54 26.60 -6.51 -5.91
N LYS A 55 25.69 -5.54 -5.75
CA LYS A 55 25.79 -4.49 -4.74
C LYS A 55 25.91 -5.10 -3.33
N GLY A 56 27.03 -4.80 -2.65
CA GLY A 56 27.33 -5.30 -1.30
C GLY A 56 27.84 -6.75 -1.26
N LYS A 57 28.17 -7.35 -2.40
CA LYS A 57 28.62 -8.74 -2.52
C LYS A 57 30.02 -8.79 -3.17
N PRO A 58 31.11 -8.61 -2.39
CA PRO A 58 32.46 -8.54 -2.94
C PRO A 58 32.96 -9.88 -3.50
N ASP A 59 32.45 -10.99 -2.96
CA ASP A 59 32.76 -12.35 -3.42
C ASP A 59 31.61 -12.92 -4.25
N TRP A 60 31.74 -12.81 -5.57
CA TRP A 60 30.73 -13.27 -6.53
C TRP A 60 31.34 -13.91 -7.77
N ARG A 61 30.51 -14.71 -8.46
CA ARG A 61 30.79 -15.30 -9.77
C ARG A 61 29.60 -15.14 -10.71
N ALA A 62 29.84 -15.33 -12.00
CA ALA A 62 28.79 -15.30 -13.02
C ALA A 62 28.64 -16.66 -13.71
N ILE A 63 27.39 -17.05 -13.96
CA ILE A 63 27.03 -18.16 -14.84
C ILE A 63 26.30 -17.56 -16.04
N VAL A 64 26.87 -17.67 -17.24
CA VAL A 64 26.26 -17.20 -18.49
C VAL A 64 25.61 -18.38 -19.19
N LEU A 65 24.30 -18.33 -19.39
CA LEU A 65 23.56 -19.36 -20.09
C LEU A 65 23.25 -18.93 -21.53
N ASN A 66 23.55 -19.82 -22.46
CA ASN A 66 23.18 -19.69 -23.86
C ASN A 66 22.44 -20.96 -24.34
N THR A 67 21.17 -20.82 -24.69
CA THR A 67 20.33 -21.91 -25.21
C THR A 67 20.07 -21.82 -26.71
N ASP A 68 20.79 -20.96 -27.44
CA ASP A 68 20.51 -20.61 -28.85
C ASP A 68 20.74 -21.75 -29.83
N SER A 69 21.53 -22.76 -29.47
CA SER A 69 21.71 -23.97 -30.28
C SER A 69 20.42 -24.76 -30.49
N MET A 70 19.36 -24.46 -29.72
CA MET A 70 18.02 -24.99 -29.92
C MET A 70 17.21 -24.21 -30.97
N ALA A 71 17.65 -23.02 -31.36
CA ALA A 71 17.00 -22.16 -32.35
C ALA A 71 17.77 -22.15 -33.68
N VAL A 72 17.03 -22.13 -34.80
CA VAL A 72 17.61 -22.03 -36.15
C VAL A 72 17.99 -20.57 -36.40
N HIS A 73 19.19 -20.17 -36.01
CA HIS A 73 19.71 -18.84 -36.36
C HIS A 73 20.39 -18.86 -37.73
N THR A 74 19.85 -18.11 -38.68
CA THR A 74 20.38 -17.94 -40.05
C THR A 74 21.34 -16.76 -40.20
N SER A 75 21.63 -16.02 -39.12
CA SER A 75 22.48 -14.82 -39.17
C SER A 75 23.29 -14.62 -37.88
N GLY A 76 24.61 -14.74 -37.99
CA GLY A 76 25.56 -14.54 -36.89
C GLY A 76 26.83 -15.38 -37.07
N PRO A 77 27.87 -15.18 -36.24
CA PRO A 77 29.05 -16.05 -36.22
C PRO A 77 28.63 -17.46 -35.81
N VAL A 78 28.97 -18.45 -36.64
CA VAL A 78 28.60 -19.85 -36.46
C VAL A 78 29.60 -20.52 -35.53
N ALA A 79 29.10 -21.08 -34.43
CA ALA A 79 29.90 -21.91 -33.51
C ALA A 79 30.17 -23.28 -34.14
N ASP A 80 31.24 -23.94 -33.70
CA ASP A 80 31.51 -25.33 -34.05
C ASP A 80 30.39 -26.27 -33.54
N GLU A 81 30.02 -27.27 -34.36
CA GLU A 81 28.93 -28.19 -34.01
C GLU A 81 29.27 -29.06 -32.78
N LYS A 82 30.55 -29.36 -32.55
CA LYS A 82 31.02 -30.15 -31.41
C LYS A 82 31.25 -29.25 -30.20
N ASN A 83 31.82 -28.06 -30.37
CA ASN A 83 32.09 -27.13 -29.29
C ASN A 83 31.35 -25.79 -29.46
N PRO A 84 30.25 -25.54 -28.70
CA PRO A 84 29.47 -24.31 -28.83
C PRO A 84 30.21 -23.04 -28.39
N PHE A 85 31.41 -23.17 -27.82
CA PHE A 85 32.26 -22.06 -27.39
C PHE A 85 33.39 -21.74 -28.37
N ASP A 86 33.58 -22.59 -29.38
CA ASP A 86 34.59 -22.43 -30.41
C ASP A 86 33.99 -21.77 -31.64
N PHE A 87 34.62 -20.68 -32.09
CA PHE A 87 34.20 -19.94 -33.28
C PHE A 87 35.37 -19.84 -34.25
N PRO A 88 35.53 -20.82 -35.16
CA PRO A 88 36.63 -20.84 -36.13
C PRO A 88 36.65 -19.61 -37.06
N GLY A 89 35.50 -18.97 -37.28
CA GLY A 89 35.39 -17.76 -38.09
C GLY A 89 36.08 -16.53 -37.48
N GLU A 90 36.27 -16.47 -36.16
CA GLU A 90 37.03 -15.39 -35.50
C GLU A 90 38.53 -15.52 -35.78
N THR A 91 39.02 -16.74 -36.07
CA THR A 91 40.45 -17.02 -36.31
C THR A 91 40.92 -16.52 -37.68
N VAL A 92 40.03 -16.37 -38.66
CA VAL A 92 40.36 -15.84 -40.00
C VAL A 92 40.69 -14.34 -39.94
N ASN A 93 40.30 -13.65 -38.85
CA ASN A 93 40.57 -12.24 -38.60
C ASN A 93 41.81 -12.01 -37.70
N ASP A 94 42.74 -12.97 -37.61
CA ASP A 94 43.96 -12.88 -36.78
C ASP A 94 44.96 -11.87 -37.38
N THR A 95 44.56 -10.61 -37.49
CA THR A 95 45.50 -9.49 -37.48
C THR A 95 46.17 -9.52 -36.11
N GLU A 96 47.50 -9.36 -36.06
CA GLU A 96 48.27 -9.34 -34.80
C GLU A 96 47.71 -8.31 -33.78
N ILE A 97 46.98 -7.30 -34.26
CA ILE A 97 46.36 -6.22 -33.49
C ILE A 97 45.04 -6.68 -32.82
N PRO A 98 44.94 -6.58 -31.48
CA PRO A 98 43.72 -6.79 -30.70
C PRO A 98 42.54 -5.98 -31.21
N ARG A 99 41.39 -6.63 -31.33
CA ARG A 99 40.11 -6.01 -31.70
C ARG A 99 38.99 -6.58 -30.85
N GLU A 100 37.90 -5.85 -30.78
CA GLU A 100 36.64 -6.32 -30.19
C GLU A 100 36.09 -7.50 -31.01
N SER A 101 35.64 -8.55 -30.32
CA SER A 101 35.04 -9.71 -30.97
C SER A 101 33.62 -9.41 -31.43
N ASN A 102 33.27 -9.90 -32.62
CA ASN A 102 31.91 -9.81 -33.13
C ASN A 102 30.97 -10.82 -32.43
N VAL A 103 31.53 -11.87 -31.82
CA VAL A 103 30.79 -12.87 -31.05
C VAL A 103 30.34 -12.28 -29.71
N PRO A 104 29.02 -12.18 -29.45
CA PRO A 104 28.50 -11.59 -28.21
C PRO A 104 29.05 -12.23 -26.94
N MET A 105 29.17 -13.56 -26.91
CA MET A 105 29.61 -14.31 -25.73
C MET A 105 31.08 -14.02 -25.36
N ILE A 106 31.96 -13.98 -26.36
CA ILE A 106 33.38 -13.61 -26.19
C ILE A 106 33.46 -12.16 -25.70
N ARG A 107 32.72 -11.26 -26.34
CA ARG A 107 32.67 -9.85 -25.96
C ARG A 107 32.18 -9.65 -24.52
N LEU A 108 31.16 -10.40 -24.08
CA LEU A 108 30.69 -10.38 -22.69
C LEU A 108 31.78 -10.86 -21.71
N SER A 109 32.57 -11.87 -22.09
CA SER A 109 33.70 -12.33 -21.27
C SER A 109 34.73 -11.22 -21.05
N HIS A 110 35.01 -10.41 -22.09
CA HIS A 110 35.93 -9.27 -21.99
C HIS A 110 35.35 -8.14 -21.15
N MET A 111 34.06 -7.85 -21.27
CA MET A 111 33.38 -6.84 -20.44
C MET A 111 33.40 -7.18 -18.95
N LEU A 112 33.25 -8.46 -18.58
CA LEU A 112 33.20 -8.90 -17.19
C LEU A 112 34.58 -9.17 -16.58
N CYS A 113 35.47 -9.80 -17.35
CA CYS A 113 36.75 -10.31 -16.84
C CYS A 113 37.95 -9.54 -17.38
N GLY A 114 37.79 -8.77 -18.44
CA GLY A 114 38.84 -7.94 -19.06
C GLY A 114 39.40 -8.60 -20.30
N TYR A 115 40.16 -7.85 -21.08
CA TYR A 115 40.84 -8.43 -22.23
C TYR A 115 41.99 -9.33 -21.75
N PRO A 116 42.15 -10.54 -22.30
CA PRO A 116 43.24 -11.42 -21.88
C PRO A 116 44.61 -10.78 -22.16
N ALA A 117 45.60 -11.12 -21.34
CA ALA A 117 46.98 -10.73 -21.59
C ALA A 117 47.48 -11.33 -22.92
N ALA A 118 48.39 -10.63 -23.60
CA ALA A 118 49.00 -11.15 -24.82
C ALA A 118 49.74 -12.45 -24.49
N THR A 119 49.37 -13.55 -25.16
CA THR A 119 50.09 -14.82 -25.05
C THR A 119 51.48 -14.65 -25.63
N VAL A 120 52.49 -15.14 -24.91
CA VAL A 120 53.89 -15.15 -25.39
C VAL A 120 53.94 -16.07 -26.61
N LYS A 121 54.03 -15.47 -27.81
CA LYS A 121 54.04 -16.21 -29.07
C LYS A 121 55.39 -16.87 -29.32
N ASN A 122 56.48 -16.15 -29.04
CA ASN A 122 57.84 -16.57 -29.30
C ASN A 122 58.78 -16.11 -28.19
N PHE A 123 59.86 -16.88 -28.01
CA PHE A 123 60.98 -16.51 -27.17
C PHE A 123 62.19 -16.22 -28.06
N GLU A 124 62.90 -15.16 -27.77
CA GLU A 124 64.19 -14.88 -28.39
C GLU A 124 65.32 -15.11 -27.40
N LYS A 125 66.48 -15.45 -27.94
CA LYS A 125 67.68 -15.62 -27.15
C LYS A 125 68.16 -14.25 -26.67
N GLY A 126 68.65 -14.22 -25.45
CA GLY A 126 69.21 -13.05 -24.82
C GLY A 126 70.32 -13.43 -23.85
N PHE A 127 70.86 -12.44 -23.17
CA PHE A 127 71.96 -12.60 -22.23
C PHE A 127 71.64 -11.93 -20.90
N GLU A 128 71.87 -12.64 -19.80
CA GLU A 128 71.84 -12.12 -18.43
C GLU A 128 73.28 -11.99 -17.92
N TYR A 129 73.63 -10.80 -17.42
CA TYR A 129 74.89 -10.57 -16.72
C TYR A 129 74.70 -9.62 -15.53
N TYR A 130 75.64 -9.66 -14.60
CA TYR A 130 75.69 -8.72 -13.49
C TYR A 130 76.60 -7.55 -13.86
N ASP A 131 76.02 -6.35 -13.98
CA ASP A 131 76.80 -5.16 -14.32
C ASP A 131 77.49 -4.61 -13.07
N GLU A 132 78.82 -4.67 -13.07
CA GLU A 132 79.67 -4.25 -11.95
C GLU A 132 79.60 -2.74 -11.68
N LYS A 133 79.17 -1.91 -12.65
CA LYS A 133 79.02 -0.46 -12.46
C LYS A 133 77.70 -0.07 -11.83
N THR A 134 76.61 -0.72 -12.22
CA THR A 134 75.25 -0.41 -11.73
C THR A 134 74.81 -1.32 -10.58
N LEU A 135 75.58 -2.38 -10.28
CA LEU A 135 75.32 -3.40 -9.27
C LEU A 135 73.96 -4.11 -9.46
N LYS A 136 73.46 -4.14 -10.70
CA LYS A 136 72.16 -4.73 -11.06
C LYS A 136 72.37 -5.87 -12.06
N ARG A 137 71.42 -6.82 -12.03
CA ARG A 137 71.29 -7.82 -13.10
C ARG A 137 70.68 -7.16 -14.31
N VAL A 138 71.36 -7.27 -15.44
CA VAL A 138 70.93 -6.73 -16.73
C VAL A 138 70.58 -7.92 -17.62
N ARG A 139 69.43 -7.82 -18.28
CA ARG A 139 68.95 -8.78 -19.27
C ARG A 139 68.77 -8.03 -20.58
N VAL A 140 69.41 -8.50 -21.65
CA VAL A 140 69.35 -7.86 -22.97
C VAL A 140 69.03 -8.93 -24.00
N ARG A 141 68.21 -8.58 -24.99
CA ARG A 141 67.88 -9.48 -26.11
C ARG A 141 69.00 -9.47 -27.14
N GLU A 142 69.20 -10.60 -27.82
CA GLU A 142 70.21 -10.69 -28.89
C GLU A 142 69.86 -9.76 -30.07
N SER A 143 68.58 -9.52 -30.33
CA SER A 143 68.07 -8.58 -31.35
C SER A 143 68.32 -7.10 -31.05
N GLU A 144 68.52 -6.73 -29.78
CA GLU A 144 68.82 -5.37 -29.34
C GLU A 144 70.33 -5.06 -29.38
N LEU A 145 71.16 -6.05 -29.70
CA LEU A 145 72.61 -5.97 -29.71
C LEU A 145 73.16 -6.13 -31.13
N THR A 146 74.18 -5.35 -31.47
CA THR A 146 74.99 -5.60 -32.67
C THR A 146 75.95 -6.78 -32.46
N GLU A 147 76.41 -7.43 -33.54
CA GLU A 147 77.36 -8.56 -33.46
C GLU A 147 78.63 -8.21 -32.66
N ASP A 148 79.12 -6.97 -32.84
CA ASP A 148 80.27 -6.44 -32.08
C ASP A 148 79.96 -6.32 -30.58
N GLU A 149 78.76 -5.88 -30.20
CA GLU A 149 78.36 -5.75 -28.79
C GLU A 149 78.21 -7.10 -28.10
N VAL A 150 77.68 -8.10 -28.80
CA VAL A 150 77.62 -9.49 -28.31
C VAL A 150 79.04 -10.02 -28.07
N TYR A 151 79.97 -9.75 -29.00
CA TYR A 151 81.37 -10.12 -28.84
C TYR A 151 82.03 -9.40 -27.65
N GLN A 152 81.78 -8.10 -27.46
CA GLN A 152 82.31 -7.35 -26.31
C GLN A 152 81.74 -7.85 -24.97
N LEU A 153 80.44 -8.15 -24.91
CA LEU A 153 79.78 -8.70 -23.72
C LEU A 153 80.36 -10.06 -23.35
N SER A 154 80.54 -10.96 -24.32
CA SER A 154 81.13 -12.29 -24.10
C SER A 154 82.58 -12.20 -23.64
N ARG A 155 83.38 -11.26 -24.17
CA ARG A 155 84.77 -11.05 -23.72
C ARG A 155 84.85 -10.47 -22.31
N ARG A 156 83.97 -9.51 -21.98
CA ARG A 156 83.98 -8.76 -20.72
C ARG A 156 83.45 -9.57 -19.55
N TYR A 157 82.38 -10.32 -19.76
CA TYR A 157 81.71 -11.07 -18.69
C TYR A 157 82.01 -12.56 -18.73
N ARG A 158 82.59 -13.10 -19.81
CA ARG A 158 83.10 -14.48 -19.98
C ARG A 158 82.21 -15.53 -19.28
N ASP A 159 82.61 -16.05 -18.12
CA ASP A 159 81.89 -17.12 -17.39
C ASP A 159 80.64 -16.64 -16.61
N ARG A 160 80.40 -15.31 -16.56
CA ARG A 160 79.28 -14.66 -15.87
C ARG A 160 78.17 -14.20 -16.81
N LEU A 161 78.35 -14.35 -18.13
CA LEU A 161 77.31 -14.10 -19.13
C LEU A 161 76.47 -15.36 -19.31
N LYS A 162 75.20 -15.33 -18.90
CA LYS A 162 74.30 -16.48 -19.00
C LYS A 162 73.36 -16.30 -20.19
N PRO A 163 73.32 -17.24 -21.15
CA PRO A 163 72.26 -17.23 -22.16
C PRO A 163 70.91 -17.48 -21.48
N ILE A 164 69.93 -16.66 -21.81
CA ILE A 164 68.54 -16.78 -21.35
C ILE A 164 67.60 -16.68 -22.55
N TYR A 165 66.35 -17.10 -22.38
CA TYR A 165 65.29 -16.86 -23.34
C TYR A 165 64.36 -15.79 -22.77
N LEU A 166 64.11 -14.75 -23.56
CA LEU A 166 63.26 -13.62 -23.21
C LEU A 166 62.06 -13.57 -24.15
N ASP A 167 60.92 -13.12 -23.65
CA ASP A 167 59.72 -12.93 -24.46
C ASP A 167 59.97 -11.86 -25.52
N VAL A 168 59.59 -12.16 -26.76
CA VAL A 168 59.64 -11.18 -27.84
C VAL A 168 58.71 -10.01 -27.49
N PRO A 169 59.19 -8.75 -27.53
CA PRO A 169 58.37 -7.60 -27.16
C PRO A 169 57.22 -7.46 -28.15
N VAL A 170 56.02 -7.38 -27.59
CA VAL A 170 54.80 -7.07 -28.34
C VAL A 170 54.93 -5.67 -28.97
N SER A 171 54.50 -5.51 -30.22
CA SER A 171 54.59 -4.24 -30.94
C SER A 171 53.80 -3.12 -30.24
N GLU A 172 54.24 -1.87 -30.37
CA GLU A 172 53.58 -0.71 -29.75
C GLU A 172 52.13 -0.54 -30.23
N GLU A 173 51.83 -0.89 -31.48
CA GLU A 173 50.47 -0.86 -32.03
C GLU A 173 49.54 -1.87 -31.32
N VAL A 174 50.05 -3.07 -31.03
CA VAL A 174 49.31 -4.11 -30.31
C VAL A 174 49.07 -3.71 -28.86
N LYS A 175 50.08 -3.14 -28.19
CA LYS A 175 49.94 -2.62 -26.81
C LYS A 175 48.88 -1.53 -26.75
N LYS A 176 48.96 -0.55 -27.66
CA LYS A 176 47.99 0.55 -27.72
C LYS A 176 46.56 0.05 -27.93
N ALA A 177 46.35 -0.87 -28.88
CA ALA A 177 45.03 -1.45 -29.12
C ALA A 177 44.52 -2.26 -27.92
N GLN A 178 45.41 -2.94 -27.19
CA GLN A 178 45.05 -3.65 -25.97
C GLN A 178 44.67 -2.69 -24.84
N ASP A 179 45.39 -1.58 -24.67
CA ASP A 179 45.09 -0.55 -23.68
C ASP A 179 43.74 0.12 -23.96
N GLU A 180 43.45 0.44 -25.23
CA GLU A 180 42.15 0.98 -25.66
C GLU A 180 40.98 0.02 -25.33
N LEU A 181 41.18 -1.30 -25.53
CA LEU A 181 40.17 -2.31 -25.17
C LEU A 181 40.04 -2.48 -23.64
N ASN A 182 41.15 -2.42 -22.91
CA ASN A 182 41.13 -2.49 -21.44
C ASN A 182 40.41 -1.30 -20.80
N GLU A 183 40.62 -0.09 -21.33
CA GLU A 183 39.90 1.12 -20.92
C GLU A 183 38.40 1.00 -21.25
N LYS A 184 38.06 0.51 -22.45
CA LYS A 184 36.67 0.27 -22.85
C LYS A 184 35.96 -0.75 -21.94
N TYR A 185 36.66 -1.81 -21.53
CA TYR A 185 36.14 -2.86 -20.64
C TYR A 185 36.53 -2.64 -19.17
N GLU A 186 36.70 -1.39 -18.77
CA GLU A 186 36.87 -1.04 -17.37
C GLU A 186 35.63 -1.47 -16.56
N PHE A 187 35.88 -2.16 -15.45
CA PHE A 187 34.85 -2.66 -14.56
C PHE A 187 34.98 -1.93 -13.23
N SER A 188 33.95 -1.18 -12.83
CA SER A 188 34.05 -0.20 -11.74
C SER A 188 34.02 -0.80 -10.33
N ASP A 189 33.71 -2.08 -10.19
CA ASP A 189 33.61 -2.81 -8.91
C ASP A 189 34.53 -4.05 -8.92
N ASN A 190 34.36 -4.99 -7.99
CA ASN A 190 35.09 -6.26 -8.02
C ASN A 190 34.61 -7.13 -9.19
N ARG A 191 35.56 -7.60 -10.01
CA ARG A 191 35.31 -8.55 -11.10
C ARG A 191 34.87 -9.91 -10.55
N PRO A 192 34.12 -10.72 -11.33
CA PRO A 192 33.74 -12.06 -10.90
C PRO A 192 34.97 -12.95 -10.69
N GLN A 193 34.99 -13.73 -9.60
CA GLN A 193 36.09 -14.68 -9.35
C GLN A 193 36.14 -15.79 -10.40
N GLU A 194 34.98 -16.16 -10.94
CA GLU A 194 34.81 -17.22 -11.93
C GLU A 194 33.69 -16.82 -12.90
N LEU A 195 33.90 -17.11 -14.19
CA LEU A 195 32.88 -16.93 -15.24
C LEU A 195 32.60 -18.29 -15.88
N ILE A 196 31.44 -18.87 -15.61
CA ILE A 196 31.06 -20.18 -16.14
C ILE A 196 30.12 -19.96 -17.32
N PHE A 197 30.52 -20.39 -18.51
CA PHE A 197 29.66 -20.45 -19.68
C PHE A 197 28.99 -21.82 -19.75
N ILE A 198 27.67 -21.83 -19.87
CA ILE A 198 26.88 -23.04 -20.09
C ILE A 198 26.10 -22.88 -21.38
N ALA A 199 26.31 -23.79 -22.32
CA ALA A 199 25.60 -23.80 -23.60
C ALA A 199 24.87 -25.12 -23.81
N THR A 200 23.64 -25.06 -24.33
CA THR A 200 22.98 -26.30 -24.78
C THR A 200 23.53 -26.71 -26.14
N ARG A 201 23.33 -27.96 -26.56
CA ARG A 201 23.47 -28.42 -27.95
C ARG A 201 22.60 -29.64 -28.19
N LYS A 202 22.44 -30.05 -29.44
CA LYS A 202 21.77 -31.32 -29.77
C LYS A 202 22.63 -32.51 -29.35
N HIS A 203 22.00 -33.66 -29.10
CA HIS A 203 22.73 -34.91 -28.90
C HIS A 203 23.58 -35.25 -30.14
N LYS A 204 24.80 -35.75 -29.90
CA LYS A 204 25.67 -36.28 -30.97
C LYS A 204 24.97 -37.48 -31.63
N LYS A 205 25.20 -37.68 -32.92
CA LYS A 205 24.72 -38.89 -33.61
C LYS A 205 25.50 -40.12 -33.12
N ASP A 206 24.82 -41.24 -32.96
CA ASP A 206 25.41 -42.48 -32.39
C ASP A 206 26.65 -42.96 -33.15
N GLU A 207 26.68 -42.82 -34.48
CA GLU A 207 27.83 -43.21 -35.31
C GLU A 207 29.11 -42.44 -34.96
N GLU A 208 29.02 -41.12 -34.73
CA GLU A 208 30.15 -40.27 -34.38
C GLU A 208 30.73 -40.61 -33.00
N HIS A 209 29.86 -40.96 -32.04
CA HIS A 209 30.28 -41.36 -30.70
C HIS A 209 31.10 -42.66 -30.73
N ILE A 210 30.71 -43.62 -31.57
CA ILE A 210 31.44 -44.89 -31.75
C ILE A 210 32.80 -44.61 -32.38
N TYR A 211 32.88 -43.81 -33.44
CA TYR A 211 34.18 -43.51 -34.08
C TYR A 211 35.15 -42.74 -33.18
N GLU A 212 34.67 -41.78 -32.37
CA GLU A 212 35.51 -41.02 -31.44
C GLU A 212 36.08 -41.91 -30.32
N SER A 213 35.29 -42.88 -29.83
CA SER A 213 35.70 -43.82 -28.78
C SER A 213 36.85 -44.75 -29.18
N TRP A 214 37.15 -44.88 -30.49
CA TRP A 214 38.18 -45.78 -31.02
C TRP A 214 39.49 -45.08 -31.36
N LYS A 215 39.56 -43.73 -31.25
CA LYS A 215 40.80 -42.99 -31.47
C LYS A 215 41.64 -42.94 -30.18
N THR A 216 42.90 -43.36 -30.24
CA THR A 216 43.88 -43.09 -29.17
C THR A 216 44.47 -41.70 -29.42
N GLN A 217 44.10 -40.72 -28.61
CA GLN A 217 44.50 -39.32 -28.82
C GLN A 217 45.38 -38.85 -27.67
N PHE A 218 46.39 -38.04 -27.98
CA PHE A 218 47.36 -37.54 -26.99
C PHE A 218 46.92 -36.18 -26.45
N GLU A 219 47.19 -35.89 -25.18
CA GLU A 219 46.83 -34.59 -24.57
C GLU A 219 47.45 -33.38 -25.30
N MET A 220 48.59 -33.58 -25.97
CA MET A 220 49.24 -32.57 -26.82
C MET A 220 48.38 -32.10 -28.00
N GLU A 221 47.42 -32.91 -28.46
CA GLU A 221 46.52 -32.63 -29.58
C GLU A 221 45.20 -31.99 -29.12
N SER A 222 45.06 -31.74 -27.82
CA SER A 222 43.83 -31.19 -27.26
C SER A 222 43.53 -29.78 -27.80
N SER A 223 42.25 -29.51 -28.06
CA SER A 223 41.83 -28.27 -28.72
C SER A 223 42.19 -27.05 -27.88
N ASN A 224 42.81 -26.05 -28.53
CA ASN A 224 43.13 -24.76 -27.91
C ASN A 224 42.08 -23.68 -28.20
N PHE A 225 40.80 -24.06 -28.31
CA PHE A 225 39.70 -23.15 -28.62
C PHE A 225 39.66 -21.92 -27.68
N SER A 226 39.97 -22.11 -26.39
CA SER A 226 39.89 -21.02 -25.42
C SER A 226 40.89 -19.89 -25.71
N SER A 227 42.13 -20.23 -26.10
CA SER A 227 43.11 -19.21 -26.51
C SER A 227 42.81 -18.68 -27.91
N ARG A 228 42.38 -19.56 -28.83
CA ARG A 228 41.97 -19.21 -30.21
C ARG A 228 40.88 -18.12 -30.21
N ASN A 229 39.90 -18.25 -29.33
CA ASN A 229 38.79 -17.31 -29.16
C ASN A 229 39.07 -16.21 -28.11
N LYS A 230 40.30 -16.12 -27.59
CA LYS A 230 40.73 -15.08 -26.64
C LYS A 230 39.85 -14.98 -25.39
N TYR A 231 39.41 -16.10 -24.83
CA TYR A 231 38.69 -16.08 -23.55
C TYR A 231 39.65 -15.83 -22.37
N PRO A 232 39.24 -15.05 -21.37
CA PRO A 232 40.01 -14.86 -20.12
C PRO A 232 40.21 -16.14 -19.30
N ASN A 233 41.30 -16.19 -18.53
CA ASN A 233 41.74 -17.38 -17.78
C ASN A 233 40.78 -17.87 -16.68
N ASN A 234 39.90 -17.00 -16.19
CA ASN A 234 38.88 -17.30 -15.20
C ASN A 234 37.58 -17.87 -15.83
N CYS A 235 37.55 -18.08 -17.15
CA CYS A 235 36.42 -18.70 -17.84
C CYS A 235 36.42 -20.23 -17.67
N ARG A 236 35.23 -20.81 -17.52
CA ARG A 236 34.96 -22.26 -17.52
C ARG A 236 33.86 -22.57 -18.54
N PHE A 237 33.94 -23.73 -19.18
CA PHE A 237 33.07 -24.07 -20.30
C PHE A 237 32.34 -25.38 -20.05
N ILE A 238 31.01 -25.33 -20.10
CA ILE A 238 30.14 -26.45 -19.84
C ILE A 238 29.11 -26.55 -20.96
N CYS A 239 28.90 -27.73 -21.53
CA CYS A 239 27.82 -27.99 -22.47
C CYS A 239 26.78 -28.93 -21.86
N SER A 240 25.53 -28.83 -22.33
CA SER A 240 24.47 -29.79 -22.01
C SER A 240 23.78 -30.23 -23.29
N SER A 241 23.53 -31.53 -23.44
CA SER A 241 22.79 -32.04 -24.59
C SER A 241 21.30 -32.08 -24.26
N ILE A 242 20.47 -31.47 -25.10
CA ILE A 242 19.00 -31.46 -24.96
C ILE A 242 18.38 -31.90 -26.29
N THR A 243 17.37 -32.75 -26.21
CA THR A 243 16.54 -33.22 -27.32
C THR A 243 15.61 -32.11 -27.84
N ASN A 244 14.99 -32.33 -29.01
CA ASN A 244 13.99 -31.39 -29.53
C ASN A 244 12.70 -31.43 -28.70
N ALA A 245 11.95 -30.33 -28.69
CA ALA A 245 10.70 -30.19 -27.94
C ALA A 245 9.61 -31.24 -28.26
N GLU A 246 9.67 -31.86 -29.45
CA GLU A 246 8.75 -32.93 -29.86
C GLU A 246 9.06 -34.29 -29.20
N ASN A 247 10.23 -34.44 -28.58
CA ASN A 247 10.63 -35.68 -27.93
C ASN A 247 10.05 -35.77 -26.51
N SER A 248 9.55 -36.95 -26.13
CA SER A 248 9.03 -37.19 -24.77
C SER A 248 10.06 -36.99 -23.66
N LEU A 249 11.36 -37.07 -23.96
CA LEU A 249 12.45 -36.84 -23.02
C LEU A 249 12.75 -35.36 -22.80
N TYR A 250 12.21 -34.46 -23.61
CA TYR A 250 12.54 -33.03 -23.58
C TYR A 250 12.30 -32.41 -22.20
N MET A 251 11.13 -32.65 -21.61
CA MET A 251 10.78 -32.07 -20.30
C MET A 251 11.69 -32.62 -19.18
N LYS A 252 12.05 -33.90 -19.26
CA LYS A 252 12.98 -34.53 -18.32
C LYS A 252 14.36 -33.87 -18.40
N GLU A 253 14.94 -33.83 -19.59
CA GLU A 253 16.27 -33.25 -19.82
C GLU A 253 16.33 -31.76 -19.49
N LEU A 254 15.25 -31.01 -19.77
CA LEU A 254 15.16 -29.58 -19.43
C LEU A 254 15.08 -29.38 -17.90
N THR A 255 14.33 -30.23 -17.21
CA THR A 255 14.27 -30.24 -15.75
C THR A 255 15.64 -30.56 -15.15
N GLU A 256 16.30 -31.62 -15.62
CA GLU A 256 17.65 -31.99 -15.19
C GLU A 256 18.66 -30.87 -15.47
N PHE A 257 18.59 -30.23 -16.63
CA PHE A 257 19.42 -29.09 -16.99
C PHE A 257 19.27 -27.93 -15.99
N TRP A 258 18.04 -27.46 -15.74
CA TRP A 258 17.82 -26.33 -14.83
C TRP A 258 18.20 -26.68 -13.38
N VAL A 259 17.88 -27.89 -12.91
CA VAL A 259 18.30 -28.31 -11.56
C VAL A 259 19.83 -28.46 -11.50
N SER A 260 20.50 -28.88 -12.57
CA SER A 260 21.96 -28.95 -12.64
C SER A 260 22.61 -27.57 -12.60
N VAL A 261 22.07 -26.60 -13.36
CA VAL A 261 22.50 -25.21 -13.32
C VAL A 261 22.30 -24.61 -11.92
N LEU A 262 21.16 -24.89 -11.27
CA LEU A 262 20.91 -24.48 -9.89
C LEU A 262 21.91 -25.11 -8.91
N THR A 263 22.17 -26.40 -9.05
CA THR A 263 23.14 -27.14 -8.21
C THR A 263 24.54 -26.54 -8.39
N LEU A 264 24.94 -26.23 -9.62
CA LEU A 264 26.18 -25.49 -9.88
C LEU A 264 26.16 -24.12 -9.20
N ALA A 265 25.07 -23.35 -9.33
CA ALA A 265 24.97 -21.98 -8.83
C ALA A 265 25.10 -21.85 -7.31
N ILE A 266 24.65 -22.84 -6.54
CA ILE A 266 24.75 -22.83 -5.07
C ILE A 266 26.06 -23.41 -4.53
N ASN A 267 26.86 -24.08 -5.37
CA ASN A 267 28.08 -24.78 -4.96
C ASN A 267 29.36 -24.19 -5.57
N ARG A 268 30.43 -24.12 -4.77
CA ARG A 268 31.77 -23.84 -5.29
C ARG A 268 32.39 -25.14 -5.78
N ILE A 269 32.63 -25.23 -7.08
CA ILE A 269 33.24 -26.42 -7.69
C ILE A 269 34.77 -26.31 -7.57
N PRO A 270 35.48 -27.36 -7.11
CA PRO A 270 36.92 -27.33 -7.03
C PRO A 270 37.55 -27.32 -8.43
N ALA A 271 38.69 -26.63 -8.57
CA ALA A 271 39.40 -26.51 -9.84
C ALA A 271 39.93 -27.86 -10.38
N SER A 272 40.07 -28.88 -9.52
CA SER A 272 40.37 -30.25 -9.92
C SER A 272 39.28 -30.86 -10.79
N SER A 273 38.02 -30.48 -10.53
CA SER A 273 36.83 -31.05 -11.17
C SER A 273 36.28 -30.15 -12.28
N LEU A 274 36.62 -28.86 -12.28
CA LEU A 274 36.28 -27.90 -13.34
C LEU A 274 37.49 -27.01 -13.68
N GLN A 275 38.33 -27.50 -14.59
CA GLN A 275 39.54 -26.80 -15.04
C GLN A 275 39.26 -25.69 -16.05
N ALA A 276 40.15 -24.69 -16.08
CA ALA A 276 40.17 -23.67 -17.14
C ALA A 276 40.46 -24.29 -18.51
N TYR A 277 39.97 -23.67 -19.59
CA TYR A 277 40.27 -24.00 -20.99
C TYR A 277 39.81 -25.39 -21.47
N ARG A 278 39.11 -26.17 -20.65
CA ARG A 278 38.56 -27.48 -21.01
C ARG A 278 37.03 -27.40 -21.12
N LEU A 279 36.45 -28.26 -21.95
CA LEU A 279 35.00 -28.41 -22.08
C LEU A 279 34.51 -29.54 -21.16
N TYR A 280 33.38 -29.32 -20.50
CA TYR A 280 32.73 -30.32 -19.66
C TYR A 280 31.28 -30.52 -20.06
N LYS A 281 30.76 -31.74 -19.94
CA LYS A 281 29.36 -32.07 -20.09
C LYS A 281 28.66 -32.02 -18.74
N LEU A 282 27.57 -31.26 -18.67
CA LEU A 282 26.69 -31.20 -17.51
C LEU A 282 25.69 -32.35 -17.53
N GLY A 283 25.49 -32.96 -16.37
CA GLY A 283 24.40 -33.89 -16.15
C GLY A 283 24.05 -34.01 -14.68
N MET A 284 22.95 -34.68 -14.41
CA MET A 284 22.45 -34.97 -13.07
C MET A 284 21.89 -36.38 -13.04
N GLU A 285 21.97 -37.02 -11.88
CA GLU A 285 21.14 -38.18 -11.57
C GLU A 285 20.12 -37.78 -10.51
N ALA A 286 18.84 -38.00 -10.81
CA ALA A 286 17.76 -37.85 -9.85
C ALA A 286 17.46 -39.19 -9.17
N SER A 287 17.23 -39.17 -7.86
CA SER A 287 16.59 -40.27 -7.14
C SER A 287 15.10 -40.29 -7.49
N GLU A 288 14.70 -41.30 -8.28
CA GLU A 288 13.30 -41.47 -8.69
C GLU A 288 12.36 -41.61 -7.49
N GLU A 289 12.79 -42.30 -6.43
CA GLU A 289 12.01 -42.49 -5.20
C GLU A 289 11.74 -41.17 -4.46
N GLU A 290 12.78 -40.34 -4.28
CA GLU A 290 12.62 -39.04 -3.60
C GLU A 290 11.87 -38.04 -4.48
N LEU A 291 12.05 -38.09 -5.81
CA LEU A 291 11.28 -37.27 -6.74
C LEU A 291 9.80 -37.67 -6.75
N GLU A 292 9.50 -38.96 -6.81
CA GLU A 292 8.15 -39.51 -6.71
C GLU A 292 7.46 -39.07 -5.41
N ARG A 293 8.17 -39.18 -4.29
CA ARG A 293 7.66 -38.74 -2.99
C ARG A 293 7.37 -37.24 -2.97
N LEU A 294 8.27 -36.41 -3.51
CA LEU A 294 8.09 -34.96 -3.56
C LEU A 294 6.90 -34.58 -4.43
N LEU A 295 6.84 -35.09 -5.66
CA LEU A 295 5.80 -34.75 -6.63
C LEU A 295 4.42 -35.24 -6.17
N ASN A 296 4.29 -36.48 -5.71
CA ASN A 296 3.01 -36.98 -5.19
C ASN A 296 2.52 -36.15 -4.00
N LYS A 297 3.39 -35.87 -3.02
CA LYS A 297 3.05 -35.00 -1.88
C LYS A 297 2.61 -33.61 -2.34
N ARG A 298 3.28 -33.02 -3.32
CA ARG A 298 2.98 -31.66 -3.79
C ARG A 298 1.70 -31.61 -4.62
N LEU A 299 1.49 -32.54 -5.54
CA LEU A 299 0.29 -32.67 -6.35
C LEU A 299 -0.95 -32.89 -5.46
N ASN A 300 -0.89 -33.80 -4.50
CA ASN A 300 -1.98 -34.06 -3.54
C ASN A 300 -2.35 -32.80 -2.73
N ARG A 301 -1.35 -32.03 -2.29
CA ARG A 301 -1.57 -30.73 -1.62
C ARG A 301 -2.19 -29.70 -2.54
N MET A 302 -1.70 -29.58 -3.77
CA MET A 302 -2.22 -28.60 -4.74
C MET A 302 -3.66 -28.92 -5.15
N GLU A 303 -4.02 -30.19 -5.35
CA GLU A 303 -5.40 -30.60 -5.63
C GLU A 303 -6.33 -30.32 -4.46
N SER A 304 -5.93 -30.70 -3.25
CA SER A 304 -6.73 -30.43 -2.05
C SER A 304 -6.97 -28.93 -1.86
N VAL A 305 -5.95 -28.09 -2.14
CA VAL A 305 -6.08 -26.63 -2.13
C VAL A 305 -6.94 -26.14 -3.30
N TYR A 306 -6.84 -26.74 -4.48
CA TYR A 306 -7.65 -26.38 -5.63
C TYR A 306 -9.15 -26.57 -5.35
N ASP A 307 -9.50 -27.71 -4.76
CA ASP A 307 -10.87 -28.02 -4.34
C ASP A 307 -11.34 -27.05 -3.25
N PHE A 308 -10.51 -26.81 -2.24
CA PHE A 308 -10.78 -25.80 -1.20
C PHE A 308 -11.03 -24.40 -1.79
N VAL A 309 -10.21 -23.95 -2.74
CA VAL A 309 -10.37 -22.66 -3.42
C VAL A 309 -11.66 -22.67 -4.26
N GLN A 310 -12.00 -23.75 -4.96
CA GLN A 310 -13.28 -23.86 -5.67
C GLN A 310 -14.47 -23.74 -4.72
N GLU A 311 -14.44 -24.42 -3.57
CA GLU A 311 -15.49 -24.36 -2.56
C GLU A 311 -15.61 -22.96 -1.97
N ARG A 312 -14.49 -22.32 -1.62
CA ARG A 312 -14.45 -20.94 -1.13
C ARG A 312 -15.00 -19.94 -2.14
N MET A 313 -14.71 -20.11 -3.42
CA MET A 313 -15.30 -19.29 -4.49
C MET A 313 -16.81 -19.51 -4.67
N LYS A 314 -17.34 -20.67 -4.27
CA LYS A 314 -18.79 -20.99 -4.33
C LYS A 314 -19.56 -20.55 -3.09
N MET A 315 -18.90 -20.40 -1.94
CA MET A 315 -19.57 -19.95 -0.72
C MET A 315 -20.18 -18.57 -0.91
N LYS A 316 -21.50 -18.45 -0.71
CA LYS A 316 -22.14 -17.15 -0.55
C LYS A 316 -21.67 -16.55 0.77
N ALA A 317 -21.17 -15.32 0.72
CA ALA A 317 -20.77 -14.66 1.95
C ALA A 317 -22.00 -14.37 2.83
N GLU A 318 -21.84 -14.53 4.14
CA GLU A 318 -22.89 -14.33 5.15
C GLU A 318 -23.32 -12.86 5.19
N LEU A 319 -24.64 -12.62 5.14
CA LEU A 319 -25.21 -11.28 5.29
C LEU A 319 -25.08 -10.82 6.75
N SER A 320 -24.91 -9.52 6.95
CA SER A 320 -24.79 -8.91 8.28
C SER A 320 -26.14 -8.68 8.97
N PHE A 321 -27.24 -8.80 8.24
CA PHE A 321 -28.61 -8.58 8.71
C PHE A 321 -29.49 -9.73 8.21
N GLU A 322 -30.39 -10.21 9.07
CA GLU A 322 -31.44 -11.15 8.67
C GLU A 322 -32.54 -10.42 7.86
N GLU A 323 -33.41 -11.17 7.16
CA GLU A 323 -34.45 -10.58 6.30
C GLU A 323 -35.41 -9.65 7.07
N ASP A 324 -35.65 -9.92 8.36
CA ASP A 324 -36.60 -9.18 9.21
C ASP A 324 -35.95 -8.09 10.08
N ASP A 325 -34.64 -7.86 9.96
CA ASP A 325 -33.93 -6.89 10.80
C ASP A 325 -34.21 -5.43 10.43
N ILE A 326 -34.39 -4.58 11.43
CA ILE A 326 -34.46 -3.12 11.23
C ILE A 326 -33.05 -2.61 10.92
N LEU A 327 -32.79 -2.31 9.64
CA LEU A 327 -31.48 -1.88 9.14
C LEU A 327 -30.91 -0.66 9.87
N VAL A 328 -31.75 0.34 10.16
CA VAL A 328 -31.35 1.58 10.84
C VAL A 328 -32.25 1.84 12.06
N PRO A 329 -31.86 1.38 13.27
CA PRO A 329 -32.61 1.68 14.48
C PRO A 329 -32.50 3.16 14.86
N GLU A 330 -33.62 3.75 15.28
CA GLU A 330 -33.73 5.17 15.65
C GLU A 330 -32.77 5.56 16.80
N GLN A 331 -31.97 6.60 16.60
CA GLN A 331 -30.96 7.07 17.56
C GLN A 331 -31.47 8.28 18.36
N LYS A 332 -32.23 8.03 19.43
CA LYS A 332 -32.88 9.09 20.22
C LYS A 332 -31.89 10.03 20.92
N ILE A 333 -32.05 11.34 20.67
CA ILE A 333 -31.30 12.41 21.33
C ILE A 333 -32.26 13.30 22.14
N PRO A 334 -32.23 13.22 23.48
CA PRO A 334 -33.10 14.02 24.33
C PRO A 334 -32.63 15.47 24.42
N VAL A 335 -33.55 16.43 24.22
CA VAL A 335 -33.34 17.86 24.48
C VAL A 335 -34.25 18.27 25.64
N HIS A 336 -33.65 18.66 26.76
CA HIS A 336 -34.39 19.09 27.95
C HIS A 336 -33.93 20.48 28.36
N PHE A 337 -34.89 21.38 28.57
CA PHE A 337 -34.61 22.74 29.05
C PHE A 337 -34.68 22.76 30.57
N ASP A 338 -33.53 22.91 31.23
CA ASP A 338 -33.43 23.08 32.68
C ASP A 338 -33.94 24.49 33.05
N GLY A 339 -35.26 24.69 33.11
CA GLY A 339 -35.90 25.94 33.47
C GLY A 339 -37.04 25.73 34.46
N SER A 340 -37.08 26.54 35.54
CA SER A 340 -38.23 26.63 36.45
C SER A 340 -39.52 26.88 35.64
N SER A 341 -40.69 26.52 36.19
CA SER A 341 -41.98 26.38 35.48
C SER A 341 -42.56 27.67 34.85
N GLY A 342 -41.75 28.70 34.58
CA GLY A 342 -42.13 30.02 34.07
C GLY A 342 -42.87 30.87 35.09
N LYS A 343 -43.30 30.31 36.22
CA LYS A 343 -44.12 30.99 37.23
C LYS A 343 -43.42 32.19 37.86
N GLU A 344 -42.10 32.12 37.95
CA GLU A 344 -41.24 33.19 38.46
C GLU A 344 -41.22 34.41 37.52
N LEU A 345 -41.67 34.29 36.27
CA LEU A 345 -41.66 35.39 35.28
C LEU A 345 -42.95 36.23 35.32
N TYR A 346 -44.00 35.76 36.01
CA TYR A 346 -45.26 36.50 36.11
C TYR A 346 -45.20 37.65 37.11
N ILE A 347 -46.00 38.69 36.83
CA ILE A 347 -46.19 39.84 37.71
C ILE A 347 -47.46 39.65 38.53
N ASN A 348 -47.41 40.05 39.81
CA ASN A 348 -48.54 39.91 40.72
C ASN A 348 -49.55 41.06 40.54
N THR A 349 -50.72 40.77 39.98
CA THR A 349 -51.76 41.76 39.68
C THR A 349 -52.68 42.10 40.85
N SER A 350 -52.57 41.39 41.98
CA SER A 350 -53.47 41.56 43.13
C SER A 350 -53.20 42.81 43.99
N LYS A 351 -52.01 43.42 43.86
CA LYS A 351 -51.52 44.50 44.73
C LYS A 351 -51.82 45.93 44.21
N ILE A 352 -52.63 46.06 43.16
CA ILE A 352 -52.97 47.35 42.53
C ILE A 352 -53.98 48.11 43.40
N GLY A 353 -53.72 49.39 43.66
CA GLY A 353 -54.52 50.26 44.51
C GLY A 353 -55.72 50.89 43.79
N LEU A 354 -56.48 51.71 44.52
CA LEU A 354 -57.59 52.53 43.97
C LEU A 354 -57.11 53.87 43.40
N SER A 355 -55.83 54.21 43.62
CA SER A 355 -55.20 55.42 43.12
C SER A 355 -53.74 55.14 42.85
N ARG A 356 -53.15 55.83 41.89
CA ARG A 356 -51.78 55.61 41.42
C ARG A 356 -50.70 55.57 42.51
N ASP A 357 -50.88 56.33 43.59
CA ASP A 357 -49.87 56.53 44.64
C ASP A 357 -50.23 55.86 45.99
N CYS A 358 -51.30 55.05 46.06
CA CYS A 358 -51.78 54.46 47.31
C CYS A 358 -52.23 53.00 47.10
N PRO A 359 -51.59 51.99 47.72
CA PRO A 359 -50.70 52.10 48.88
C PRO A 359 -49.23 52.49 48.59
N LYS A 360 -48.75 52.30 47.36
CA LYS A 360 -47.41 52.72 46.87
C LYS A 360 -47.54 53.28 45.45
N ASP A 361 -46.53 53.99 44.96
CA ASP A 361 -46.48 54.43 43.55
C ASP A 361 -46.44 53.21 42.62
N GLU A 362 -47.54 53.01 41.89
CA GLU A 362 -47.74 51.92 40.95
C GLU A 362 -46.73 51.98 39.79
N LEU A 363 -46.32 53.18 39.35
CA LEU A 363 -45.36 53.34 38.25
C LEU A 363 -43.96 52.93 38.70
N PHE A 364 -43.54 53.36 39.89
CA PHE A 364 -42.25 52.98 40.46
C PHE A 364 -42.19 51.48 40.72
N THR A 365 -43.26 50.91 41.29
CA THR A 365 -43.37 49.47 41.56
C THR A 365 -43.29 48.65 40.27
N TRP A 366 -44.00 49.08 39.22
CA TRP A 366 -43.94 48.45 37.90
C TRP A 366 -42.53 48.51 37.29
N ILE A 367 -41.87 49.68 37.33
CA ILE A 367 -40.51 49.84 36.77
C ILE A 367 -39.49 48.93 37.47
N MET A 368 -39.61 48.78 38.79
CA MET A 368 -38.76 47.88 39.56
C MET A 368 -39.00 46.42 39.20
N GLU A 369 -40.26 45.97 39.24
CA GLU A 369 -40.62 44.58 38.96
C GLU A 369 -40.29 44.21 37.50
N ILE A 370 -40.61 45.06 36.52
CA ILE A 370 -40.34 44.76 35.10
C ILE A 370 -38.84 44.68 34.80
N THR A 371 -38.01 45.46 35.49
CA THR A 371 -36.55 45.42 35.32
C THR A 371 -35.98 44.10 35.83
N GLU A 372 -36.44 43.65 37.00
CA GLU A 372 -36.08 42.34 37.54
C GLU A 372 -36.59 41.19 36.65
N LYS A 373 -37.85 41.24 36.22
CA LYS A 373 -38.45 40.22 35.34
C LYS A 373 -37.76 40.18 33.98
N LYS A 374 -37.42 41.30 33.35
CA LYS A 374 -36.63 41.32 32.09
C LYS A 374 -35.27 40.63 32.26
N ARG A 375 -34.61 40.76 33.42
CA ARG A 375 -33.35 40.03 33.71
C ARG A 375 -33.58 38.52 33.81
N GLN A 376 -34.64 38.10 34.50
CA GLN A 376 -35.02 36.69 34.64
C GLN A 376 -35.44 36.07 33.29
N ILE A 377 -36.18 36.81 32.45
CA ILE A 377 -36.54 36.40 31.08
C ILE A 377 -35.29 36.18 30.23
N ASN A 378 -34.32 37.10 30.27
CA ASN A 378 -33.05 36.93 29.56
C ASN A 378 -32.23 35.73 30.07
N GLN A 379 -32.35 35.36 31.35
CA GLN A 379 -31.73 34.13 31.87
C GLN A 379 -32.48 32.89 31.42
N PHE A 380 -33.81 32.92 31.41
CA PHE A 380 -34.66 31.85 30.92
C PHE A 380 -34.38 31.53 29.43
N LEU A 381 -34.29 32.57 28.59
CA LEU A 381 -33.99 32.42 27.16
C LEU A 381 -32.56 31.92 26.87
N LYS A 382 -31.64 31.94 27.85
CA LYS A 382 -30.31 31.32 27.71
C LYS A 382 -30.32 29.79 27.91
N ALA A 383 -31.31 29.24 28.62
CA ALA A 383 -31.38 27.81 28.90
C ALA A 383 -31.57 26.96 27.62
N PRO A 384 -32.45 27.34 26.67
CA PRO A 384 -32.59 26.63 25.39
C PRO A 384 -31.27 26.52 24.61
N ARG A 385 -30.53 27.62 24.48
CA ARG A 385 -29.24 27.62 23.76
C ARG A 385 -28.24 26.62 24.35
N ARG A 386 -28.16 26.56 25.69
CA ARG A 386 -27.25 25.63 26.39
C ARG A 386 -27.68 24.17 26.25
N ALA A 387 -28.98 23.91 26.27
CA ALA A 387 -29.51 22.56 26.09
C ALA A 387 -29.28 22.05 24.66
N ILE A 388 -29.46 22.92 23.66
CA ILE A 388 -29.17 22.63 22.25
C ILE A 388 -27.67 22.34 22.07
N ASP A 389 -26.79 23.14 22.68
CA ASP A 389 -25.34 22.91 22.61
C ASP A 389 -24.92 21.58 23.25
N LYS A 390 -25.47 21.24 24.44
CA LYS A 390 -25.26 19.92 25.07
C LYS A 390 -25.76 18.77 24.20
N ALA A 391 -26.94 18.90 23.60
CA ALA A 391 -27.51 17.88 22.71
C ALA A 391 -26.68 17.71 21.44
N SER A 392 -26.16 18.80 20.88
CA SER A 392 -25.23 18.78 19.73
C SER A 392 -23.91 18.08 20.08
N GLN A 393 -23.33 18.34 21.25
CA GLN A 393 -22.13 17.63 21.71
C GLN A 393 -22.39 16.13 21.90
N TYR A 394 -23.54 15.77 22.48
CA TYR A 394 -23.96 14.37 22.62
C TYR A 394 -24.16 13.69 21.26
N LEU A 395 -24.80 14.39 20.31
CA LEU A 395 -24.95 13.94 18.92
C LEU A 395 -23.58 13.63 18.32
N LYS A 396 -22.63 14.57 18.42
CA LYS A 396 -21.30 14.43 17.85
C LYS A 396 -20.57 13.21 18.43
N GLY A 397 -20.54 13.07 19.76
CA GLY A 397 -19.89 11.93 20.41
C GLY A 397 -20.53 10.59 20.04
N ARG A 398 -21.85 10.54 19.88
CA ARG A 398 -22.55 9.33 19.44
C ARG A 398 -22.28 9.03 17.96
N ALA A 399 -22.28 10.05 17.10
CA ALA A 399 -22.01 9.89 15.68
C ALA A 399 -20.60 9.37 15.38
N GLU A 400 -19.59 9.81 16.14
CA GLU A 400 -18.21 9.30 16.03
C GLU A 400 -18.12 7.79 16.32
N SER A 401 -18.99 7.25 17.18
CA SER A 401 -19.00 5.82 17.52
C SER A 401 -19.56 4.90 16.43
N PHE A 402 -20.17 5.45 15.37
CA PHE A 402 -20.84 4.66 14.34
C PHE A 402 -19.92 4.19 13.21
N PHE A 403 -18.78 4.83 13.01
CA PHE A 403 -17.88 4.57 11.89
C PHE A 403 -16.83 3.52 12.27
N GLY A 404 -16.50 2.62 11.33
CA GLY A 404 -15.42 1.64 11.47
C GLY A 404 -15.85 0.19 11.24
N ASP A 405 -17.15 -0.10 11.30
CA ASP A 405 -17.67 -1.44 11.07
C ASP A 405 -17.90 -1.72 9.57
N GLU A 406 -17.61 -2.94 9.13
CA GLU A 406 -17.93 -3.42 7.79
C GLU A 406 -19.27 -4.17 7.79
N TYR A 407 -20.11 -3.92 6.78
CA TYR A 407 -21.44 -4.55 6.66
C TYR A 407 -21.59 -5.23 5.29
N LYS A 408 -22.33 -6.33 5.24
CA LYS A 408 -22.73 -7.00 3.99
C LYS A 408 -24.24 -7.12 3.94
N MET A 409 -24.84 -6.54 2.92
CA MET A 409 -26.28 -6.53 2.69
C MET A 409 -26.59 -7.14 1.33
N ASP A 410 -27.81 -7.63 1.15
CA ASP A 410 -28.33 -7.98 -0.16
C ASP A 410 -28.78 -6.74 -0.95
N GLN A 411 -29.21 -6.94 -2.20
CA GLN A 411 -29.60 -5.84 -3.08
C GLN A 411 -30.85 -5.08 -2.59
N PHE A 412 -31.83 -5.80 -2.02
CA PHE A 412 -33.06 -5.19 -1.52
C PHE A 412 -32.80 -4.40 -0.23
N GLN A 413 -31.98 -4.95 0.67
CA GLN A 413 -31.52 -4.27 1.88
C GLN A 413 -30.74 -2.98 1.55
N VAL A 414 -29.93 -2.98 0.49
CA VAL A 414 -29.23 -1.75 0.03
C VAL A 414 -30.24 -0.72 -0.49
N GLU A 415 -31.22 -1.15 -1.28
CA GLU A 415 -32.28 -0.26 -1.79
C GLU A 415 -33.12 0.34 -0.64
N ASP A 416 -33.51 -0.48 0.35
CA ASP A 416 -34.22 -0.05 1.55
C ASP A 416 -33.40 0.94 2.40
N LEU A 417 -32.09 0.70 2.55
CA LEU A 417 -31.19 1.61 3.24
C LEU A 417 -31.08 2.96 2.49
N GLU A 418 -30.97 2.93 1.16
CA GLU A 418 -30.92 4.15 0.34
C GLU A 418 -32.21 4.96 0.43
N ALA A 419 -33.38 4.29 0.39
CA ALA A 419 -34.67 4.94 0.56
C ALA A 419 -34.82 5.59 1.94
N GLU A 420 -34.39 4.92 3.01
CA GLU A 420 -34.44 5.50 4.36
C GLU A 420 -33.44 6.66 4.53
N ILE A 421 -32.26 6.59 3.90
CA ILE A 421 -31.31 7.72 3.85
C ILE A 421 -31.94 8.93 3.17
N GLU A 422 -32.58 8.75 2.01
CA GLU A 422 -33.23 9.84 1.26
C GLU A 422 -34.38 10.48 2.06
N ARG A 423 -35.19 9.64 2.72
CA ARG A 423 -36.26 10.10 3.60
C ARG A 423 -35.72 10.93 4.76
N LEU A 424 -34.68 10.46 5.44
CA LEU A 424 -34.05 11.17 6.56
C LEU A 424 -33.37 12.46 6.10
N GLU A 425 -32.70 12.45 4.94
CA GLU A 425 -32.09 13.63 4.33
C GLU A 425 -33.12 14.71 4.04
N THR A 426 -34.22 14.34 3.40
CA THR A 426 -35.35 15.24 3.11
C THR A 426 -35.90 15.86 4.40
N TYR A 427 -36.15 15.04 5.42
CA TYR A 427 -36.63 15.51 6.71
C TYR A 427 -35.67 16.52 7.37
N VAL A 428 -34.36 16.28 7.32
CA VAL A 428 -33.33 17.16 7.91
C VAL A 428 -33.19 18.47 7.15
N LEU A 429 -33.34 18.45 5.82
CA LEU A 429 -33.24 19.65 4.97
C LEU A 429 -34.49 20.53 5.04
N GLU A 430 -35.68 19.93 5.09
CA GLU A 430 -36.95 20.67 5.10
C GLU A 430 -37.25 21.29 6.47
N ASN A 431 -36.91 20.60 7.57
CA ASN A 431 -37.19 21.08 8.92
C ASN A 431 -36.07 22.00 9.42
N SER A 432 -36.13 23.28 9.02
CA SER A 432 -35.25 24.30 9.60
C SER A 432 -35.65 24.63 11.04
N THR A 433 -34.67 24.55 11.94
CA THR A 433 -34.82 24.94 13.34
C THR A 433 -34.64 26.46 13.56
N SER A 434 -34.34 27.23 12.51
CA SER A 434 -33.88 28.63 12.57
C SER A 434 -34.93 29.65 13.02
N GLY A 435 -36.14 29.23 13.39
CA GLY A 435 -37.23 30.11 13.85
C GLY A 435 -37.97 29.61 15.09
N LEU A 436 -37.57 28.49 15.68
CA LEU A 436 -38.30 27.86 16.79
C LEU A 436 -38.28 28.73 18.06
N VAL A 437 -37.17 29.44 18.30
CA VAL A 437 -37.03 30.38 19.43
C VAL A 437 -36.61 31.75 18.90
N ASP A 438 -37.59 32.57 18.53
CA ASP A 438 -37.36 33.96 18.09
C ASP A 438 -37.29 34.91 19.29
N GLU A 439 -36.09 35.06 19.86
CA GLU A 439 -35.84 35.96 20.98
C GLU A 439 -36.15 37.43 20.67
N ALA A 440 -35.98 37.86 19.41
CA ALA A 440 -36.19 39.26 19.02
C ALA A 440 -37.69 39.58 19.05
N LYS A 441 -38.51 38.70 18.47
CA LYS A 441 -39.98 38.83 18.47
C LYS A 441 -40.56 38.84 19.88
N PHE A 442 -40.07 37.97 20.78
CA PHE A 442 -40.54 37.97 22.17
C PHE A 442 -40.16 39.26 22.91
N LYS A 443 -38.94 39.78 22.71
CA LYS A 443 -38.52 41.07 23.31
C LYS A 443 -39.37 42.24 22.83
N GLU A 444 -39.69 42.29 21.54
CA GLU A 444 -40.53 43.34 20.96
C GLU A 444 -41.97 43.31 21.53
N GLN A 445 -42.56 42.12 21.66
CA GLN A 445 -43.88 41.95 22.27
C GLN A 445 -43.90 42.40 23.73
N ILE A 446 -42.87 42.02 24.51
CA ILE A 446 -42.70 42.42 25.91
C ILE A 446 -42.56 43.94 26.04
N GLU A 447 -41.79 44.59 25.16
CA GLU A 447 -41.64 46.05 25.16
C GLU A 447 -42.93 46.79 24.80
N THR A 448 -43.70 46.24 23.86
CA THR A 448 -44.98 46.81 23.44
C THR A 448 -45.99 46.80 24.58
N VAL A 449 -46.09 45.68 25.31
CA VAL A 449 -46.97 45.57 26.48
C VAL A 449 -46.46 46.42 27.66
N ASP A 450 -45.15 46.47 27.90
CA ASP A 450 -44.55 47.35 28.94
C ASP A 450 -44.89 48.83 28.69
N LYS A 451 -44.81 49.30 27.44
CA LYS A 451 -45.23 50.68 27.06
C LYS A 451 -46.73 50.90 27.31
N LYS A 452 -47.57 49.92 26.99
CA LYS A 452 -49.03 49.98 27.20
C LYS A 452 -49.38 50.07 28.69
N VAL A 453 -48.79 49.20 29.52
CA VAL A 453 -49.00 49.21 30.98
C VAL A 453 -48.55 50.54 31.59
N LYS A 454 -47.36 51.04 31.22
CA LYS A 454 -46.88 52.36 31.69
C LYS A 454 -47.85 53.49 31.32
N LYS A 455 -48.40 53.47 30.11
CA LYS A 455 -49.38 54.47 29.65
C LYS A 455 -50.67 54.41 30.48
N ASP A 456 -51.20 53.21 30.71
CA ASP A 456 -52.42 53.03 31.52
C ASP A 456 -52.19 53.41 33.00
N ILE A 457 -51.03 53.08 33.60
CA ILE A 457 -50.65 53.51 34.95
C ILE A 457 -50.53 55.04 35.04
N VAL A 458 -49.92 55.69 34.05
CA VAL A 458 -49.78 57.14 34.04
C VAL A 458 -51.14 57.85 33.95
N SER A 459 -52.11 57.24 33.26
CA SER A 459 -53.50 57.72 33.18
C SER A 459 -54.29 57.54 34.47
N HIS A 460 -53.80 56.74 35.41
CA HIS A 460 -54.43 56.53 36.71
C HIS A 460 -54.28 57.79 37.60
N ILE A 461 -55.39 58.24 38.18
CA ILE A 461 -55.45 59.49 38.94
C ILE A 461 -54.65 59.35 40.26
N ARG A 462 -53.86 60.37 40.59
CA ARG A 462 -53.15 60.46 41.88
C ARG A 462 -54.11 60.71 43.03
N LYS A 463 -53.76 60.23 44.23
CA LYS A 463 -54.57 60.43 45.44
C LYS A 463 -54.84 61.92 45.71
N SER A 464 -53.82 62.78 45.59
CA SER A 464 -53.97 64.22 45.81
C SER A 464 -54.95 64.86 44.83
N THR A 465 -54.87 64.49 43.55
CA THR A 465 -55.77 64.98 42.50
C THR A 465 -57.19 64.48 42.71
N ALA A 466 -57.39 63.21 43.06
CA ALA A 466 -58.72 62.65 43.36
C ALA A 466 -59.38 63.35 44.55
N VAL A 467 -58.62 63.63 45.62
CA VAL A 467 -59.11 64.37 46.79
C VAL A 467 -59.39 65.84 46.44
N GLN A 468 -58.52 66.50 45.67
CA GLN A 468 -58.75 67.88 45.22
C GLN A 468 -60.00 68.01 44.36
N VAL A 469 -60.18 67.14 43.36
CA VAL A 469 -61.38 67.11 42.51
C VAL A 469 -62.62 66.78 43.35
N GLY A 470 -62.53 65.83 44.28
CA GLY A 470 -63.61 65.52 45.21
C GLY A 470 -64.02 66.71 46.08
N CYS A 471 -63.05 67.43 46.66
CA CYS A 471 -63.30 68.65 47.44
C CYS A 471 -63.89 69.78 46.59
N CYS A 472 -63.39 69.99 45.37
CA CYS A 472 -63.92 70.99 44.45
C CYS A 472 -65.37 70.66 44.03
N LEU A 473 -65.67 69.41 43.71
CA LEU A 473 -67.02 68.96 43.39
C LEU A 473 -67.95 69.13 44.60
N LEU A 474 -67.47 68.83 45.81
CA LEU A 474 -68.23 69.04 47.04
C LEU A 474 -68.47 70.53 47.32
N LEU A 475 -67.51 71.41 47.03
CA LEU A 475 -67.68 72.87 47.12
C LEU A 475 -68.70 73.40 46.12
N VAL A 476 -68.62 73.00 44.84
CA VAL A 476 -69.60 73.38 43.81
C VAL A 476 -70.99 72.87 44.17
N TYR A 477 -71.07 71.64 44.67
CA TYR A 477 -72.30 71.04 45.17
C TYR A 477 -72.88 71.85 46.34
N LEU A 478 -72.06 72.22 47.34
CA LEU A 478 -72.49 73.07 48.46
C LEU A 478 -72.96 74.46 47.97
N LEU A 479 -72.26 75.09 47.03
CA LEU A 479 -72.66 76.38 46.47
C LEU A 479 -74.03 76.32 45.77
N GLY A 480 -74.37 75.20 45.14
CA GLY A 480 -75.68 74.99 44.50
C GLY A 480 -76.81 74.70 45.49
N PHE A 481 -76.55 73.88 46.52
CA PHE A 481 -77.58 73.42 47.45
C PHE A 481 -77.76 74.29 48.71
N VAL A 482 -76.76 75.06 49.13
CA VAL A 482 -76.89 75.97 50.29
C VAL A 482 -77.96 77.05 50.06
N PRO A 483 -78.05 77.74 48.91
CA PRO A 483 -79.14 78.67 48.64
C PRO A 483 -80.52 77.99 48.63
N TYR A 484 -80.58 76.75 48.13
CA TYR A 484 -81.79 75.92 48.10
C TYR A 484 -82.24 75.50 49.51
N TRP A 485 -81.31 75.17 50.42
CA TRP A 485 -81.62 74.90 51.82
C TRP A 485 -82.09 76.16 52.56
N ILE A 486 -81.49 77.32 52.29
CA ILE A 486 -81.89 78.61 52.89
C ILE A 486 -83.30 79.01 52.44
N SER A 487 -83.67 78.78 51.18
CA SER A 487 -85.03 79.06 50.71
C SER A 487 -86.05 78.07 51.28
N ALA A 488 -85.73 76.77 51.31
CA ALA A 488 -86.59 75.73 51.85
C ALA A 488 -86.83 75.89 53.36
N ALA A 489 -85.83 76.35 54.13
CA ALA A 489 -85.96 76.64 55.56
C ALA A 489 -86.97 77.76 55.86
N LYS A 490 -87.16 78.73 54.95
CA LYS A 490 -88.14 79.82 55.09
C LYS A 490 -89.59 79.38 54.81
N LEU A 491 -89.79 78.26 54.11
CA LEU A 491 -91.10 77.74 53.67
C LEU A 491 -91.73 76.71 54.63
N GLY A 492 -91.00 76.31 55.69
CA GLY A 492 -91.49 75.42 56.76
C GLY A 492 -90.76 74.07 56.85
N GLY A 493 -90.88 73.41 58.01
CA GLY A 493 -90.05 72.25 58.38
C GLY A 493 -90.18 71.01 57.47
N SER A 494 -91.32 70.79 56.80
CA SER A 494 -91.48 69.63 55.89
C SER A 494 -90.78 69.82 54.54
N GLN A 495 -90.74 71.04 54.02
CA GLN A 495 -90.04 71.41 52.77
C GLN A 495 -88.52 71.39 52.94
N PHE A 496 -88.01 71.72 54.13
CA PHE A 496 -86.60 71.58 54.45
C PHE A 496 -86.16 70.10 54.49
N GLY A 497 -86.98 69.21 55.07
CA GLY A 497 -86.70 67.78 55.12
C GLY A 497 -86.58 67.13 53.73
N SER A 498 -87.48 67.46 52.80
CA SER A 498 -87.41 66.94 51.42
C SER A 498 -86.19 67.48 50.65
N ALA A 499 -85.84 68.75 50.83
CA ALA A 499 -84.66 69.36 50.23
C ALA A 499 -83.34 68.71 50.68
N VAL A 500 -83.24 68.31 51.95
CA VAL A 500 -82.08 67.58 52.48
C VAL A 500 -82.00 66.16 51.91
N VAL A 501 -83.12 65.46 51.75
CA VAL A 501 -83.15 64.10 51.17
C VAL A 501 -82.72 64.12 49.70
N VAL A 502 -83.22 65.07 48.89
CA VAL A 502 -82.82 65.21 47.48
C VAL A 502 -81.34 65.54 47.34
N ALA A 503 -80.83 66.41 48.21
CA ALA A 503 -79.41 66.72 48.27
C ALA A 503 -78.60 65.45 48.59
N LEU A 504 -78.87 64.76 49.69
CA LEU A 504 -78.16 63.54 50.08
C LEU A 504 -78.20 62.46 48.98
N ALA A 505 -79.34 62.30 48.29
CA ALA A 505 -79.45 61.39 47.15
C ALA A 505 -78.53 61.80 45.98
N ALA A 506 -78.49 63.08 45.61
CA ALA A 506 -77.61 63.58 44.56
C ALA A 506 -76.12 63.43 44.91
N LEU A 507 -75.75 63.66 46.18
CA LEU A 507 -74.39 63.45 46.68
C LEU A 507 -74.01 61.97 46.62
N ALA A 508 -74.92 61.07 46.99
CA ALA A 508 -74.69 59.63 46.92
C ALA A 508 -74.47 59.15 45.48
N VAL A 509 -75.24 59.67 44.50
CA VAL A 509 -75.06 59.35 43.07
C VAL A 509 -73.71 59.86 42.56
N ALA A 510 -73.30 61.08 42.91
CA ALA A 510 -72.02 61.64 42.50
C ALA A 510 -70.83 60.89 43.13
N ALA A 511 -70.92 60.55 44.42
CA ALA A 511 -69.92 59.75 45.12
C ALA A 511 -69.82 58.33 44.54
N ALA A 512 -70.96 57.69 44.23
CA ALA A 512 -70.99 56.39 43.57
C ALA A 512 -70.34 56.45 42.18
N GLY A 513 -70.61 57.50 41.39
CA GLY A 513 -69.98 57.73 40.09
C GLY A 513 -68.46 57.91 40.19
N GLY A 514 -67.99 58.68 41.18
CA GLY A 514 -66.55 58.87 41.43
C GLY A 514 -65.85 57.58 41.86
N ILE A 515 -66.47 56.79 42.74
CA ILE A 515 -65.94 55.48 43.16
C ILE A 515 -65.93 54.50 41.97
N ALA A 516 -66.99 54.45 41.17
CA ALA A 516 -67.06 53.60 39.98
C ALA A 516 -65.96 53.94 38.96
N ALA A 517 -65.67 55.22 38.73
CA ALA A 517 -64.57 55.65 37.86
C ALA A 517 -63.19 55.16 38.34
N LEU A 518 -62.93 55.19 39.66
CA LEU A 518 -61.69 54.66 40.24
C LEU A 518 -61.58 53.14 40.06
N PHE A 519 -62.68 52.40 40.21
CA PHE A 519 -62.70 50.96 39.94
C PHE A 519 -62.48 50.64 38.46
N ILE A 520 -63.01 51.43 37.53
CA ILE A 520 -62.79 51.26 36.08
C ILE A 520 -61.32 51.49 35.72
N LEU A 521 -60.69 52.53 36.27
CA LEU A 521 -59.28 52.81 36.05
C LEU A 521 -58.38 51.70 36.63
N ARG A 522 -58.69 51.22 37.84
CA ARG A 522 -58.02 50.06 38.45
C ARG A 522 -58.16 48.80 37.58
N TYR A 523 -59.36 48.55 37.06
CA TYR A 523 -59.62 47.41 36.18
C TYR A 523 -58.80 47.49 34.89
N ARG A 524 -58.68 48.67 34.29
CA ARG A 524 -57.89 48.88 33.06
C ARG A 524 -56.40 48.57 33.26
N VAL A 525 -55.80 49.05 34.36
CA VAL A 525 -54.39 48.76 34.70
C VAL A 525 -54.19 47.27 34.99
N ARG A 526 -55.14 46.65 35.71
CA ARG A 526 -55.10 45.21 35.98
C ARG A 526 -55.14 44.39 34.68
N MET A 527 -56.03 44.73 33.76
CA MET A 527 -56.16 44.05 32.47
C MET A 527 -54.88 44.14 31.63
N SER A 528 -54.20 45.29 31.60
CA SER A 528 -52.93 45.42 30.85
C SER A 528 -51.78 44.67 31.51
N MET A 529 -51.75 44.56 32.85
CA MET A 529 -50.80 43.67 33.55
C MET A 529 -51.11 42.18 33.33
N GLU A 530 -52.38 41.79 33.21
CA GLU A 530 -52.78 40.42 32.86
C GLU A 530 -52.39 40.06 31.41
N GLU A 531 -52.50 41.02 30.49
CA GLU A 531 -52.01 40.89 29.11
C GLU A 531 -50.49 40.65 29.04
N TYR A 532 -49.72 41.30 29.93
CA TYR A 532 -48.28 40.99 30.08
C TYR A 532 -48.06 39.53 30.49
N ASN A 533 -48.76 39.07 31.52
CA ASN A 533 -48.65 37.68 31.97
C ASN A 533 -49.06 36.69 30.88
N HIS A 534 -50.05 37.03 30.05
CA HIS A 534 -50.45 36.20 28.93
C HIS A 534 -49.34 36.08 27.87
N VAL A 535 -48.67 37.17 27.51
CA VAL A 535 -47.52 37.14 26.58
C VAL A 535 -46.38 36.28 27.15
N ILE A 536 -46.08 36.40 28.43
CA ILE A 536 -45.05 35.57 29.10
C ILE A 536 -45.44 34.09 29.10
N HIS A 537 -46.72 33.76 29.35
CA HIS A 537 -47.21 32.39 29.30
C HIS A 537 -47.07 31.77 27.90
N THR A 538 -47.44 32.51 26.85
CA THR A 538 -47.28 32.06 25.46
C THR A 538 -45.80 31.84 25.11
N MET A 539 -44.91 32.74 25.56
CA MET A 539 -43.46 32.56 25.37
C MET A 539 -42.93 31.30 26.05
N VAL A 540 -43.28 31.06 27.31
CA VAL A 540 -42.81 29.87 28.07
C VAL A 540 -43.30 28.58 27.41
N ASN A 541 -44.56 28.52 26.99
CA ASN A 541 -45.11 27.34 26.33
C ASN A 541 -44.46 27.09 24.96
N ASN A 542 -44.24 28.13 24.16
CA ASN A 542 -43.57 28.00 22.88
C ASN A 542 -42.14 27.49 23.06
N VAL A 543 -41.38 28.06 24.01
CA VAL A 543 -40.02 27.61 24.31
C VAL A 543 -40.03 26.14 24.76
N ASN A 544 -40.91 25.74 25.67
CA ASN A 544 -40.95 24.34 26.11
C ASN A 544 -41.37 23.38 24.99
N ALA A 545 -42.29 23.77 24.11
CA ALA A 545 -42.68 22.98 22.95
C ALA A 545 -41.53 22.83 21.93
N SER A 546 -40.71 23.87 21.74
CA SER A 546 -39.54 23.80 20.86
C SER A 546 -38.53 22.74 21.29
N ALA A 547 -38.43 22.39 22.58
CA ALA A 547 -37.51 21.36 23.05
C ALA A 547 -37.77 20.00 22.39
N ASP A 548 -39.04 19.61 22.25
CA ASP A 548 -39.44 18.36 21.60
C ASP A 548 -39.12 18.36 20.10
N GLU A 549 -39.35 19.49 19.43
CA GLU A 549 -39.01 19.67 18.01
C GLU A 549 -37.50 19.61 17.75
N PHE A 550 -36.69 20.25 18.61
CA PHE A 550 -35.24 20.10 18.55
C PHE A 550 -34.80 18.65 18.81
N GLY A 551 -35.44 17.95 19.75
CA GLY A 551 -35.17 16.54 20.03
C GLY A 551 -35.43 15.64 18.83
N LYS A 552 -36.56 15.83 18.14
CA LYS A 552 -36.89 15.13 16.89
C LYS A 552 -35.88 15.41 15.79
N TYR A 553 -35.50 16.68 15.60
CA TYR A 553 -34.50 17.07 14.63
C TYR A 553 -33.14 16.41 14.90
N PHE A 554 -32.61 16.50 16.12
CA PHE A 554 -31.32 15.89 16.47
C PHE A 554 -31.36 14.35 16.38
N THR A 555 -32.49 13.73 16.72
CA THR A 555 -32.71 12.29 16.56
C THR A 555 -32.66 11.88 15.08
N ALA A 556 -33.32 12.63 14.20
CA ALA A 556 -33.28 12.39 12.76
C ALA A 556 -31.87 12.55 12.20
N VAL A 557 -31.15 13.61 12.57
CA VAL A 557 -29.75 13.84 12.16
C VAL A 557 -28.83 12.69 12.63
N CYS A 558 -28.95 12.25 13.87
CA CYS A 558 -28.12 11.17 14.40
C CYS A 558 -28.43 9.82 13.71
N THR A 559 -29.70 9.56 13.44
CA THR A 559 -30.15 8.36 12.72
C THR A 559 -29.65 8.38 11.26
N TYR A 560 -29.69 9.54 10.60
CA TYR A 560 -29.10 9.75 9.28
C TYR A 560 -27.60 9.47 9.27
N MET A 561 -26.86 9.97 10.26
CA MET A 561 -25.42 9.70 10.38
C MET A 561 -25.13 8.20 10.60
N LYS A 562 -25.97 7.47 11.35
CA LYS A 562 -25.85 6.01 11.48
C LYS A 562 -26.09 5.32 10.13
N ALA A 563 -27.15 5.68 9.40
CA ALA A 563 -27.43 5.13 8.08
C ALA A 563 -26.26 5.36 7.10
N GLN A 564 -25.68 6.56 7.10
CA GLN A 564 -24.49 6.88 6.32
C GLN A 564 -23.26 6.06 6.70
N SER A 565 -23.06 5.79 8.01
CA SER A 565 -21.98 4.91 8.46
C SER A 565 -22.12 3.48 7.94
N ILE A 566 -23.35 2.96 7.90
CA ILE A 566 -23.65 1.62 7.37
C ILE A 566 -23.35 1.59 5.87
N ARG A 567 -23.79 2.61 5.11
CA ARG A 567 -23.46 2.75 3.68
C ARG A 567 -21.96 2.76 3.41
N ALA A 568 -21.19 3.48 4.24
CA ALA A 568 -19.73 3.50 4.13
C ALA A 568 -19.12 2.12 4.42
N GLY A 569 -19.62 1.40 5.43
CA GLY A 569 -19.19 0.04 5.76
C GLY A 569 -19.49 -1.00 4.68
N ILE A 570 -20.61 -0.86 3.95
CA ILE A 570 -20.92 -1.71 2.77
C ILE A 570 -19.88 -1.50 1.68
N LYS A 571 -19.50 -0.25 1.41
CA LYS A 571 -18.47 0.07 0.41
C LYS A 571 -17.13 -0.56 0.78
N LEU A 572 -16.67 -0.37 2.02
CA LEU A 572 -15.44 -1.00 2.53
C LEU A 572 -15.47 -2.53 2.39
N LYS A 573 -16.60 -3.17 2.73
CA LYS A 573 -16.74 -4.62 2.59
C LYS A 573 -16.69 -5.08 1.15
N SER A 574 -17.33 -4.37 0.22
CA SER A 574 -17.31 -4.71 -1.20
C SER A 574 -15.89 -4.63 -1.79
N GLU A 575 -15.09 -3.64 -1.39
CA GLU A 575 -13.68 -3.52 -1.76
C GLU A 575 -12.85 -4.68 -1.19
N SER A 576 -13.05 -5.02 0.09
CA SER A 576 -12.40 -6.17 0.75
C SER A 576 -12.76 -7.52 0.08
N ILE A 577 -14.04 -7.76 -0.20
CA ILE A 577 -14.50 -8.97 -0.91
C ILE A 577 -13.92 -9.02 -2.31
N SER A 578 -13.87 -7.90 -3.04
CA SER A 578 -13.29 -7.86 -4.39
C SER A 578 -11.82 -8.23 -4.39
N SER A 579 -11.09 -7.81 -3.35
CA SER A 579 -9.68 -8.13 -3.14
C SER A 579 -9.49 -9.61 -2.81
N ALA A 580 -10.29 -10.17 -1.90
CA ALA A 580 -10.25 -11.60 -1.57
C ALA A 580 -10.61 -12.49 -2.78
N GLN A 581 -11.64 -12.12 -3.55
CA GLN A 581 -12.02 -12.84 -4.78
C GLN A 581 -10.94 -12.76 -5.85
N PHE A 582 -10.26 -11.61 -5.96
CA PHE A 582 -9.13 -11.47 -6.87
C PHE A 582 -7.99 -12.43 -6.48
N ILE A 583 -7.65 -12.50 -5.19
CA ILE A 583 -6.62 -13.42 -4.68
C ILE A 583 -7.01 -14.88 -4.93
N LEU A 584 -8.26 -15.27 -4.64
CA LEU A 584 -8.75 -16.63 -4.91
C LEU A 584 -8.70 -17.00 -6.41
N ARG A 585 -9.04 -16.08 -7.31
CA ARG A 585 -8.91 -16.28 -8.77
C ARG A 585 -7.45 -16.46 -9.18
N ALA A 586 -6.54 -15.65 -8.61
CA ALA A 586 -5.11 -15.78 -8.84
C ALA A 586 -4.59 -17.16 -8.38
N HIS A 587 -5.03 -17.64 -7.21
CA HIS A 587 -4.70 -18.99 -6.74
C HIS A 587 -5.23 -20.07 -7.67
N LYS A 588 -6.49 -19.98 -8.11
CA LYS A 588 -7.09 -20.95 -9.05
C LYS A 588 -6.26 -21.09 -10.33
N GLN A 589 -5.85 -19.97 -10.91
CA GLN A 589 -5.02 -19.98 -12.13
C GLN A 589 -3.63 -20.54 -11.85
N ALA A 590 -2.97 -20.09 -10.78
CA ALA A 590 -1.62 -20.54 -10.43
C ALA A 590 -1.58 -22.04 -10.07
N LEU A 591 -2.62 -22.57 -9.40
CA LEU A 591 -2.73 -23.99 -9.08
C LEU A 591 -2.87 -24.82 -10.34
N LYS A 592 -3.77 -24.43 -11.25
CA LYS A 592 -3.95 -25.14 -12.53
C LYS A 592 -2.63 -25.26 -13.29
N SER A 593 -1.93 -24.14 -13.50
CA SER A 593 -0.65 -24.12 -14.22
C SER A 593 0.49 -24.81 -13.46
N SER A 594 0.41 -24.96 -12.14
CA SER A 594 1.45 -25.66 -11.37
C SER A 594 1.21 -27.16 -11.30
N ILE A 595 -0.06 -27.59 -11.22
CA ILE A 595 -0.46 -28.99 -11.32
C ILE A 595 -0.11 -29.54 -12.70
N GLU A 596 -0.52 -28.86 -13.79
CA GLU A 596 -0.21 -29.27 -15.17
C GLU A 596 1.31 -29.45 -15.38
N ARG A 597 2.11 -28.53 -14.86
CA ARG A 597 3.58 -28.59 -14.95
C ARG A 597 4.17 -29.76 -14.17
N ASP A 598 3.77 -29.95 -12.91
CA ASP A 598 4.30 -31.03 -12.08
C ASP A 598 3.83 -32.41 -12.59
N GLU A 599 2.65 -32.50 -13.21
CA GLU A 599 2.18 -33.69 -13.92
C GLU A 599 3.03 -34.01 -15.15
N GLU A 600 3.39 -32.99 -15.93
CA GLU A 600 4.28 -33.14 -17.09
C GLU A 600 5.68 -33.63 -16.67
N VAL A 601 6.22 -33.05 -15.58
CA VAL A 601 7.47 -33.52 -14.97
C VAL A 601 7.30 -34.98 -14.52
N ALA A 602 6.27 -35.32 -13.75
CA ALA A 602 6.05 -36.69 -13.29
C ALA A 602 5.96 -37.70 -14.45
N ALA A 603 5.22 -37.35 -15.51
CA ALA A 603 5.08 -38.18 -16.70
C ALA A 603 6.42 -38.41 -17.42
N SER A 604 7.27 -37.38 -17.51
CA SER A 604 8.58 -37.49 -18.15
C SER A 604 9.56 -38.42 -17.42
N TYR A 605 9.37 -38.62 -16.11
CA TYR A 605 10.12 -39.59 -15.29
C TYR A 605 9.41 -40.94 -15.14
N GLY A 606 8.23 -41.14 -15.74
CA GLY A 606 7.45 -42.37 -15.60
C GLY A 606 6.88 -42.59 -14.19
N ILE A 607 6.79 -41.52 -13.38
CA ILE A 607 6.32 -41.58 -12.00
C ILE A 607 4.82 -41.83 -11.97
N ARG A 608 4.38 -42.77 -11.13
CA ARG A 608 2.95 -43.07 -10.96
C ARG A 608 2.34 -42.15 -9.92
N ARG A 609 1.18 -41.58 -10.27
CA ARG A 609 0.40 -40.77 -9.35
C ARG A 609 -0.26 -41.64 -8.27
N VAL A 610 -0.09 -41.25 -7.01
CA VAL A 610 -0.81 -41.81 -5.87
C VAL A 610 -1.70 -40.73 -5.28
N ALA A 611 -3.00 -40.79 -5.60
CA ALA A 611 -3.97 -39.81 -5.15
C ALA A 611 -4.28 -39.99 -3.66
N GLU A 612 -3.95 -38.99 -2.85
CA GLU A 612 -4.29 -38.92 -1.43
C GLU A 612 -4.86 -37.54 -1.10
N VAL A 613 -5.87 -37.50 -0.23
CA VAL A 613 -6.49 -36.24 0.19
C VAL A 613 -5.75 -35.68 1.41
N GLU A 614 -5.22 -34.47 1.26
CA GLU A 614 -4.52 -33.76 2.33
C GLU A 614 -5.52 -32.98 3.19
N LYS A 615 -5.69 -33.38 4.45
CA LYS A 615 -6.72 -32.83 5.33
C LYS A 615 -6.33 -31.50 6.00
N ASN A 616 -5.04 -31.24 6.20
CA ASN A 616 -4.56 -30.10 6.99
C ASN A 616 -4.06 -28.93 6.13
N ILE A 617 -4.95 -28.39 5.29
CA ILE A 617 -4.63 -27.36 4.28
C ILE A 617 -4.03 -26.09 4.90
N THR A 618 -4.57 -25.63 6.04
CA THR A 618 -4.14 -24.38 6.70
C THR A 618 -2.70 -24.41 7.19
N SER A 619 -2.10 -25.60 7.31
CA SER A 619 -0.69 -25.74 7.72
C SER A 619 0.30 -25.35 6.61
N PHE A 620 -0.11 -25.37 5.34
CA PHE A 620 0.77 -25.12 4.19
C PHE A 620 0.20 -24.17 3.14
N PHE A 621 -1.04 -23.70 3.30
CA PHE A 621 -1.69 -22.75 2.39
C PHE A 621 -2.24 -21.54 3.16
N HIS A 622 -1.85 -20.35 2.72
CA HIS A 622 -2.35 -19.08 3.23
C HIS A 622 -3.21 -18.39 2.15
N GLU A 623 -4.52 -18.33 2.36
CA GLU A 623 -5.51 -17.77 1.43
C GLU A 623 -5.35 -16.26 1.18
N GLU A 624 -4.88 -15.53 2.19
CA GLU A 624 -4.74 -14.07 2.13
C GLU A 624 -3.51 -13.60 1.34
N LYS A 625 -2.56 -14.50 1.08
CA LYS A 625 -1.30 -14.18 0.40
C LYS A 625 -1.39 -14.49 -1.08
N LEU A 626 -0.84 -13.61 -1.93
CA LEU A 626 -0.72 -13.90 -3.36
C LEU A 626 0.07 -15.20 -3.62
N PRO A 627 -0.18 -15.91 -4.74
CA PRO A 627 0.54 -17.14 -5.08
C PRO A 627 2.07 -17.05 -4.97
N LYS A 628 2.65 -15.92 -5.39
CA LYS A 628 4.09 -15.65 -5.35
C LYS A 628 4.70 -15.64 -3.93
N ASP A 629 3.87 -15.42 -2.91
CA ASP A 629 4.27 -15.30 -1.51
C ASP A 629 3.87 -16.53 -0.70
N ASN A 630 3.38 -17.58 -1.38
CA ASN A 630 2.88 -18.80 -0.77
C ASN A 630 3.82 -19.97 -1.09
N ALA A 631 4.30 -20.66 -0.05
CA ALA A 631 5.32 -21.71 -0.17
C ALA A 631 4.87 -22.92 -1.01
N LEU A 632 3.55 -23.15 -1.12
CA LEU A 632 2.97 -24.25 -1.89
C LEU A 632 3.47 -24.30 -3.34
N TYR A 633 3.74 -23.15 -3.95
CA TYR A 633 4.12 -23.05 -5.36
C TYR A 633 5.59 -23.34 -5.64
N TYR A 634 6.41 -23.54 -4.60
CA TYR A 634 7.86 -23.75 -4.70
C TYR A 634 8.25 -25.15 -4.22
N TYR A 635 9.41 -25.65 -4.67
CA TYR A 635 9.92 -26.93 -4.17
C TYR A 635 10.55 -26.74 -2.79
N GLU A 636 10.32 -27.71 -1.90
CA GLU A 636 10.91 -27.75 -0.57
C GLU A 636 12.41 -27.99 -0.70
N THR A 637 13.23 -27.00 -0.31
CA THR A 637 14.68 -27.06 -0.43
C THR A 637 15.27 -28.09 0.53
N ASP A 638 16.37 -28.73 0.12
CA ASP A 638 17.10 -29.58 1.04
C ASP A 638 17.93 -28.73 2.02
N LYS A 639 17.63 -28.94 3.30
CA LYS A 639 18.32 -28.33 4.44
C LYS A 639 19.28 -29.31 5.11
N SER A 640 19.39 -30.52 4.58
CA SER A 640 20.39 -31.47 5.04
C SER A 640 21.80 -30.99 4.63
N ASP A 641 22.78 -31.18 5.52
CA ASP A 641 24.20 -30.99 5.20
C ASP A 641 24.80 -32.22 4.51
N VAL A 642 23.95 -33.12 3.99
CA VAL A 642 24.40 -34.33 3.30
C VAL A 642 24.83 -33.94 1.90
N GLY A 643 26.13 -34.05 1.65
CA GLY A 643 26.70 -33.82 0.33
C GLY A 643 26.36 -34.96 -0.63
N ILE A 644 26.09 -34.61 -1.89
CA ILE A 644 25.93 -35.53 -3.00
C ILE A 644 27.23 -35.64 -3.79
N PRO A 645 27.53 -36.79 -4.39
CA PRO A 645 28.72 -36.98 -5.21
C PRO A 645 28.78 -36.00 -6.40
N LEU A 646 29.95 -35.39 -6.58
CA LEU A 646 30.39 -34.74 -7.79
C LEU A 646 31.25 -35.72 -8.59
N ASN A 647 30.78 -36.15 -9.76
CA ASN A 647 31.41 -37.21 -10.55
C ASN A 647 31.62 -38.50 -9.72
N GLU A 648 32.68 -39.26 -10.02
CA GLU A 648 33.08 -40.47 -9.29
C GLU A 648 34.27 -40.23 -8.35
N ALA A 649 34.78 -38.99 -8.30
CA ALA A 649 36.08 -38.64 -7.70
C ALA A 649 36.05 -38.38 -6.18
N GLY A 650 34.94 -38.69 -5.49
CA GLY A 650 34.82 -38.55 -4.03
C GLY A 650 34.57 -37.13 -3.51
N ASP A 651 34.56 -36.12 -4.39
CA ASP A 651 34.12 -34.76 -4.04
C ASP A 651 32.61 -34.74 -3.75
N LEU A 652 32.19 -33.93 -2.78
CA LEU A 652 30.79 -33.77 -2.40
C LEU A 652 30.32 -32.32 -2.60
N VAL A 653 29.12 -32.14 -3.12
CA VAL A 653 28.46 -30.84 -3.29
C VAL A 653 27.09 -30.84 -2.61
N ARG A 654 26.54 -29.68 -2.28
CA ARG A 654 25.21 -29.56 -1.67
C ARG A 654 24.11 -29.77 -2.71
N ALA A 655 23.14 -30.62 -2.42
CA ALA A 655 21.94 -30.76 -3.23
C ALA A 655 20.96 -29.59 -2.99
N PRO A 656 20.38 -28.95 -4.03
CA PRO A 656 19.31 -27.97 -3.83
C PRO A 656 18.01 -28.62 -3.33
N TYR A 657 17.77 -29.87 -3.71
CA TYR A 657 16.60 -30.68 -3.36
C TYR A 657 17.01 -32.12 -3.08
N LYS A 658 16.23 -32.82 -2.25
CA LYS A 658 16.50 -34.20 -1.84
C LYS A 658 16.55 -35.21 -2.97
N PHE A 659 15.80 -34.96 -4.04
CA PHE A 659 15.80 -35.85 -5.19
C PHE A 659 17.06 -35.74 -6.05
N VAL A 660 17.90 -34.73 -5.85
CA VAL A 660 19.17 -34.66 -6.58
C VAL A 660 20.15 -35.63 -5.93
N ALA A 661 20.54 -36.68 -6.65
CA ALA A 661 21.39 -37.75 -6.11
C ALA A 661 22.87 -37.58 -6.50
N LYS A 662 23.17 -37.05 -7.69
CA LYS A 662 24.54 -36.85 -8.19
C LYS A 662 24.60 -35.69 -9.17
N LEU A 663 25.69 -34.92 -9.13
CA LEU A 663 26.03 -33.95 -10.18
C LEU A 663 27.17 -34.52 -11.05
N LYS A 664 26.99 -34.49 -12.37
CA LYS A 664 27.99 -34.92 -13.36
C LYS A 664 28.56 -33.71 -14.09
N LEU A 665 29.87 -33.61 -14.07
CA LEU A 665 30.73 -32.70 -14.82
C LEU A 665 31.83 -33.53 -15.48
N GLU A 666 31.49 -34.17 -16.60
CA GLU A 666 32.40 -35.07 -17.30
C GLU A 666 33.21 -34.27 -18.31
N ARG A 667 34.54 -34.37 -18.28
CA ARG A 667 35.39 -33.69 -19.26
C ARG A 667 35.13 -34.26 -20.66
N GLU A 668 34.84 -33.40 -21.62
CA GLU A 668 34.80 -33.77 -23.04
C GLU A 668 36.17 -33.51 -23.66
N ASP A 669 36.81 -34.59 -24.11
CA ASP A 669 38.08 -34.47 -24.81
C ASP A 669 37.83 -34.02 -26.26
N LEU A 670 38.19 -32.76 -26.52
CA LEU A 670 38.20 -32.16 -27.84
C LEU A 670 39.63 -32.14 -28.38
N TYR A 671 39.79 -32.46 -29.65
CA TYR A 671 41.08 -32.46 -30.33
C TYR A 671 40.98 -31.63 -31.60
N ASP A 672 41.99 -30.80 -31.85
CA ASP A 672 42.06 -30.05 -33.11
C ASP A 672 42.41 -31.03 -34.25
N GLU A 673 41.75 -30.92 -35.40
CA GLU A 673 42.12 -31.74 -36.56
C GLU A 673 43.54 -31.38 -37.00
N VAL A 674 44.48 -32.33 -36.85
CA VAL A 674 45.83 -32.18 -37.41
C VAL A 674 45.65 -31.99 -38.91
N LYS A 675 45.96 -30.79 -39.42
CA LYS A 675 46.14 -30.57 -40.85
C LYS A 675 47.29 -31.46 -41.32
N GLY A 676 46.96 -32.68 -41.73
CA GLY A 676 47.86 -33.50 -42.51
C GLY A 676 48.10 -32.76 -43.82
N GLU A 677 49.35 -32.35 -44.04
CA GLU A 677 49.85 -32.13 -45.39
C GLU A 677 49.58 -33.43 -46.17
N VAL A 678 48.67 -33.33 -47.15
CA VAL A 678 48.52 -34.34 -48.21
C VAL A 678 49.38 -33.91 -49.38
#